data_AF-A0A0R3KLZ2-F1
#
_entry.id   AF-A0A0R3KLZ2-F1
#
_cell.length_a   1.000
_cell.length_b   1.000
_cell.length_c   1.000
_cell.angle_alpha   90.00
_cell.angle_beta   90.00
_cell.angle_gamma   90.00
#
_symmetry.space_group_name_H-M   'P 1'
#
loop_
_entity.id
_entity.type
_entity.pdbx_description
1 polymer ?
#
loop_
_entity_poly.entity_id
_entity_poly.type
_entity_poly.pdbx_seq_one_letter_code
_entity_poly.pdbx_strand_id
1 'polypeptide(L)'
;MRPTLLNPLFAAVTTLPGVGPKQDKLLRYLLSRDETPRLVDLLLHLPASVIDRRARPKIREAAQGTVVTLEVTIDRHRPPPPRNSRAPYLVYASNDTGDVVLTFFRAKPGYVEKLLPVGEKRYVSGTLQMYDGIPQIVHPDRVVDEATFSKLSGIDPVYPLTEGLALGSLRRAIAQALQKLPELPEWISPEVIRRCSFPSIREALNRVHVPVELTDILPDGPFWSRLAFDELLAGQLALALVRAQLRRPAGDRNAGDGHLRHRIIDALPYALTASQREAMAAIAEDLRQPVRMLRLLQGDVGSGKTVVALLAAAAVNEVGKQAALMAPTEILARQHIKTIAPLAERAGLRVAILTGREKGKERREILAQLEAGEIDFLVGTHALIQDDVIFKSLALAVVDEQHRFGVRERLALTNKGEAVDVLVLSATPIPRTLVLTYFGDMDVSELREKPAGRQPIETRAVPASRLDEVVDAVGRALKAGKLVYWICPLVEESEAEGTEHLTNATERFEKLQKRFGDRVGLVHGQMKGTEKDRVMAQFAAHEIGLLVATTVVEVGVDVPAATIMVIENAERFGLAQLHQLRGRIGRGSEASTCLLLYKEPLGEMSKARLKVIRETTDGFRIAEEDLKLRGEGDVLGIRQSGLPGYRIARSDVHAQLITQARDEALRIMKDNPRLKGERGEALRCLLYLYERDEAVPLIGAG
;
A
#
# COMPACT_ATOMS: atom_id res chain seq x y z
N MET A 1 -3.80 25.69 3.08
CA MET A 1 -5.25 25.95 2.97
C MET A 1 -5.66 25.62 1.55
N ARG A 2 -6.76 24.87 1.36
CA ARG A 2 -7.23 24.40 0.05
C ARG A 2 -7.63 25.59 -0.85
N PRO A 3 -7.23 25.61 -2.14
CA PRO A 3 -7.72 26.59 -3.09
C PRO A 3 -9.24 26.61 -3.15
N THR A 4 -9.85 27.79 -3.03
CA THR A 4 -11.32 27.96 -3.03
C THR A 4 -11.97 27.46 -4.31
N LEU A 5 -11.26 27.52 -5.43
CA LEU A 5 -11.65 26.98 -6.73
C LEU A 5 -12.05 25.49 -6.67
N LEU A 6 -11.42 24.70 -5.79
CA LEU A 6 -11.68 23.26 -5.68
C LEU A 6 -12.88 22.92 -4.79
N ASN A 7 -13.44 23.89 -4.05
CA ASN A 7 -14.54 23.62 -3.10
C ASN A 7 -15.73 22.84 -3.70
N PRO A 8 -16.19 23.11 -4.94
CA PRO A 8 -17.27 22.33 -5.55
C PRO A 8 -16.94 20.84 -5.66
N LEU A 9 -15.68 20.49 -5.96
CA LEU A 9 -15.24 19.12 -6.15
C LEU A 9 -15.07 18.34 -4.84
N PHE A 10 -14.88 19.05 -3.73
CA PHE A 10 -14.74 18.47 -2.40
C PHE A 10 -16.07 18.40 -1.63
N ALA A 11 -17.19 18.78 -2.25
CA ALA A 11 -18.50 18.57 -1.67
C ALA A 11 -18.82 17.08 -1.56
N ALA A 12 -19.56 16.70 -0.50
CA ALA A 12 -20.01 15.33 -0.29
C ALA A 12 -20.92 14.85 -1.43
N VAL A 13 -20.83 13.57 -1.81
CA VAL A 13 -21.73 12.95 -2.81
C VAL A 13 -23.19 12.97 -2.38
N THR A 14 -23.47 13.03 -1.08
CA THR A 14 -24.82 13.20 -0.52
C THR A 14 -25.47 14.54 -0.87
N THR A 15 -24.69 15.52 -1.36
CA THR A 15 -25.24 16.77 -1.91
C THR A 15 -25.85 16.58 -3.30
N LEU A 16 -25.66 15.43 -3.93
CA LEU A 16 -26.24 15.11 -5.24
C LEU A 16 -27.67 14.58 -5.09
N PRO A 17 -28.64 15.15 -5.82
CA PRO A 17 -29.96 14.57 -5.99
C PRO A 17 -29.92 13.07 -6.31
N GLY A 18 -30.63 12.29 -5.50
CA GLY A 18 -30.75 10.84 -5.64
C GLY A 18 -29.73 10.02 -4.84
N VAL A 19 -28.72 10.64 -4.20
CA VAL A 19 -27.71 9.98 -3.36
C VAL A 19 -28.09 10.07 -1.88
N GLY A 20 -28.87 9.09 -1.42
CA GLY A 20 -29.24 8.95 -0.01
C GLY A 20 -28.23 8.14 0.82
N PRO A 21 -28.46 7.99 2.14
CA PRO A 21 -27.54 7.31 3.07
C PRO A 21 -27.16 5.87 2.65
N LYS A 22 -28.11 5.14 2.05
CA LYS A 22 -27.85 3.79 1.52
C LYS A 22 -26.88 3.79 0.35
N GLN A 23 -27.03 4.74 -0.59
CA GLN A 23 -26.13 4.85 -1.74
C GLN A 23 -24.76 5.35 -1.31
N ASP A 24 -24.72 6.29 -0.38
CA ASP A 24 -23.49 6.78 0.22
C ASP A 24 -22.65 5.64 0.82
N LYS A 25 -23.24 4.73 1.62
CA LYS A 25 -22.52 3.54 2.13
C LYS A 25 -21.94 2.66 1.01
N LEU A 26 -22.68 2.47 -0.09
CA LEU A 26 -22.22 1.69 -1.24
C LEU A 26 -21.10 2.41 -2.01
N LEU A 27 -21.18 3.74 -2.14
CA LEU A 27 -20.15 4.56 -2.79
C LEU A 27 -18.88 4.62 -1.95
N ARG A 28 -18.98 4.66 -0.61
CA ARG A 28 -17.83 4.51 0.30
C ARG A 28 -17.06 3.23 0.02
N TYR A 29 -17.78 2.11 -0.01
CA TYR A 29 -17.19 0.82 -0.30
C TYR A 29 -16.57 0.78 -1.71
N LEU A 30 -17.31 1.20 -2.74
CA LEU A 30 -16.83 1.20 -4.13
C LEU A 30 -15.55 2.03 -4.30
N LEU A 31 -15.50 3.21 -3.71
CA LEU A 31 -14.39 4.17 -3.85
C LEU A 31 -13.31 3.97 -2.78
N SER A 32 -13.43 2.95 -1.94
CA SER A 32 -12.51 2.65 -0.83
C SER A 32 -12.27 3.86 0.08
N ARG A 33 -13.36 4.47 0.57
CA ARG A 33 -13.36 5.62 1.47
C ARG A 33 -13.97 5.29 2.82
N ASP A 34 -13.28 5.67 3.90
CA ASP A 34 -13.79 5.55 5.27
C ASP A 34 -14.89 6.59 5.56
N GLU A 35 -14.75 7.78 4.97
CA GLU A 35 -15.70 8.89 5.09
C GLU A 35 -16.60 9.02 3.85
N THR A 36 -17.63 9.88 3.94
CA THR A 36 -18.50 10.23 2.80
C THR A 36 -17.65 10.64 1.59
N PRO A 37 -17.81 9.98 0.42
CA PRO A 37 -17.04 10.32 -0.76
C PRO A 37 -17.35 11.74 -1.23
N ARG A 38 -16.43 12.34 -1.97
CA ARG A 38 -16.58 13.66 -2.55
C ARG A 38 -16.84 13.56 -4.05
N LEU A 39 -17.24 14.67 -4.67
CA LEU A 39 -17.50 14.70 -6.11
C LEU A 39 -16.26 14.35 -6.94
N VAL A 40 -15.06 14.79 -6.52
CA VAL A 40 -13.80 14.41 -7.17
C VAL A 40 -13.60 12.89 -7.18
N ASP A 41 -14.01 12.18 -6.13
CA ASP A 41 -13.81 10.74 -6.05
C ASP A 41 -14.66 9.99 -7.09
N LEU A 42 -15.83 10.54 -7.44
CA LEU A 42 -16.64 10.04 -8.56
C LEU A 42 -16.00 10.34 -9.92
N LEU A 43 -15.42 11.52 -10.08
CA LEU A 43 -14.78 11.96 -11.33
C LEU A 43 -13.44 11.24 -11.62
N LEU A 44 -12.80 10.69 -10.59
CA LEU A 44 -11.59 9.88 -10.76
C LEU A 44 -11.90 8.36 -10.82
N HIS A 45 -13.17 7.97 -10.70
CA HIS A 45 -13.62 6.58 -10.88
C HIS A 45 -13.92 6.29 -12.35
N LEU A 46 -12.89 5.89 -13.09
CA LEU A 46 -12.97 5.74 -14.54
C LEU A 46 -13.72 4.46 -14.97
N PRO A 47 -14.36 4.46 -16.16
CA PRO A 47 -15.04 3.28 -16.69
C PRO A 47 -14.03 2.18 -17.06
N ALA A 48 -14.47 0.92 -16.95
CA ALA A 48 -13.67 -0.25 -17.32
C ALA A 48 -13.90 -0.69 -18.77
N SER A 49 -15.08 -0.41 -19.34
CA SER A 49 -15.45 -0.75 -20.72
C SER A 49 -16.55 0.16 -21.23
N VAL A 50 -16.93 0.02 -22.50
CA VAL A 50 -18.06 0.72 -23.14
C VAL A 50 -18.97 -0.27 -23.83
N ILE A 51 -20.25 0.07 -23.90
CA ILE A 51 -21.24 -0.61 -24.74
C ILE A 51 -21.56 0.30 -25.91
N ASP A 52 -21.31 -0.16 -27.14
CA ASP A 52 -21.76 0.52 -28.35
C ASP A 52 -23.24 0.17 -28.61
N ARG A 53 -24.10 1.20 -28.58
CA ARG A 53 -25.54 1.11 -28.87
C ARG A 53 -25.92 1.88 -30.14
N ARG A 54 -24.93 2.30 -30.95
CA ARG A 54 -25.16 3.04 -32.20
C ARG A 54 -25.74 2.16 -33.30
N ALA A 55 -25.59 0.84 -33.21
CA ALA A 55 -26.13 -0.12 -34.16
C ALA A 55 -27.68 -0.07 -34.22
N ARG A 56 -28.21 0.24 -35.41
CA ARG A 56 -29.65 0.30 -35.71
C ARG A 56 -29.99 -0.59 -36.92
N PRO A 57 -29.78 -1.91 -36.80
CA PRO A 57 -30.14 -2.81 -37.89
C PRO A 57 -31.65 -2.87 -38.08
N LYS A 58 -32.08 -3.31 -39.26
CA LYS A 58 -33.47 -3.75 -39.46
C LYS A 58 -33.75 -4.96 -38.58
N ILE A 59 -34.95 -5.07 -38.01
CA ILE A 59 -35.30 -6.12 -37.04
C ILE A 59 -35.04 -7.53 -37.62
N ARG A 60 -35.39 -7.75 -38.89
CA ARG A 60 -35.20 -9.03 -39.59
C ARG A 60 -33.75 -9.34 -39.99
N GLU A 61 -32.88 -8.34 -40.06
CA GLU A 61 -31.49 -8.47 -40.52
C GLU A 61 -30.48 -8.42 -39.35
N ALA A 62 -30.97 -8.18 -38.14
CA ALA A 62 -30.14 -8.03 -36.96
C ALA A 62 -29.51 -9.36 -36.53
N ALA A 63 -28.20 -9.33 -36.29
CA ALA A 63 -27.44 -10.51 -35.86
C ALA A 63 -27.81 -10.91 -34.42
N GLN A 64 -28.07 -12.20 -34.21
CA GLN A 64 -28.39 -12.76 -32.88
C GLN A 64 -27.20 -12.58 -31.91
N GLY A 65 -27.51 -12.30 -30.64
CA GLY A 65 -26.51 -12.13 -29.58
C GLY A 65 -25.81 -10.76 -29.58
N THR A 66 -26.19 -9.85 -30.48
CA THR A 66 -25.62 -8.49 -30.53
C THR A 66 -26.50 -7.48 -29.80
N VAL A 67 -25.87 -6.43 -29.27
CA VAL A 67 -26.59 -5.29 -28.70
C VAL A 67 -27.09 -4.42 -29.85
N VAL A 68 -28.40 -4.22 -29.89
CA VAL A 68 -29.07 -3.41 -30.92
C VAL A 68 -29.91 -2.33 -30.28
N THR A 69 -30.13 -1.24 -31.01
CA THR A 69 -31.13 -0.23 -30.66
C THR A 69 -32.18 -0.17 -31.75
N LEU A 70 -33.43 -0.49 -31.40
CA LEU A 70 -34.56 -0.57 -32.31
C LEU A 70 -35.54 0.58 -32.04
N GLU A 71 -35.94 1.30 -33.09
CA GLU A 71 -37.12 2.17 -33.06
C GLU A 71 -38.35 1.30 -33.29
N VAL A 72 -39.25 1.21 -32.30
CA VAL A 72 -40.45 0.37 -32.37
C VAL A 72 -41.67 1.11 -31.85
N THR A 73 -42.83 0.77 -32.42
CA THR A 73 -44.14 1.18 -31.89
C THR A 73 -44.67 0.05 -31.00
N ILE A 74 -45.20 0.38 -29.83
CA ILE A 74 -45.71 -0.63 -28.89
C ILE A 74 -47.13 -1.05 -29.29
N ASP A 75 -47.31 -2.31 -29.69
CA ASP A 75 -48.58 -2.79 -30.23
C ASP A 75 -49.54 -3.27 -29.13
N ARG A 76 -49.06 -4.14 -28.25
CA ARG A 76 -49.87 -4.71 -27.16
C ARG A 76 -49.03 -5.31 -26.05
N HIS A 77 -49.65 -5.42 -24.88
CA HIS A 77 -49.08 -6.06 -23.71
C HIS A 77 -49.78 -7.40 -23.44
N ARG A 78 -49.00 -8.39 -23.00
CA ARG A 78 -49.49 -9.70 -22.56
C ARG A 78 -48.92 -9.96 -21.16
N PRO A 79 -49.67 -9.63 -20.09
CA PRO A 79 -49.26 -9.91 -18.72
C PRO A 79 -49.24 -11.42 -18.44
N PRO A 80 -48.52 -11.87 -17.40
CA PRO A 80 -48.53 -13.26 -16.98
C PRO A 80 -49.94 -13.68 -16.56
N PRO A 81 -50.39 -14.90 -16.93
CA PRO A 81 -51.72 -15.38 -16.60
C PRO A 81 -51.91 -15.52 -15.08
N PRO A 82 -53.13 -15.29 -14.53
CA PRO A 82 -53.38 -15.28 -13.08
C PRO A 82 -52.95 -16.56 -12.34
N ARG A 83 -52.97 -17.71 -13.03
CA ARG A 83 -52.60 -19.02 -12.49
C ARG A 83 -51.09 -19.33 -12.54
N ASN A 84 -50.28 -18.53 -13.25
CA ASN A 84 -48.83 -18.75 -13.35
C ASN A 84 -48.08 -17.40 -13.29
N SER A 85 -47.94 -16.87 -12.08
CA SER A 85 -47.24 -15.61 -11.81
C SER A 85 -45.73 -15.65 -12.09
N ARG A 86 -45.17 -16.83 -12.41
CA ARG A 86 -43.76 -16.99 -12.83
C ARG A 86 -43.57 -16.82 -14.34
N ALA A 87 -44.65 -16.79 -15.12
CA ALA A 87 -44.56 -16.50 -16.55
C ALA A 87 -44.03 -15.08 -16.80
N PRO A 88 -43.33 -14.84 -17.93
CA PRO A 88 -42.88 -13.51 -18.28
C PRO A 88 -44.04 -12.60 -18.69
N TYR A 89 -43.84 -11.30 -18.49
CA TYR A 89 -44.63 -10.25 -19.11
C TYR A 89 -44.07 -9.99 -20.52
N LEU A 90 -44.89 -10.10 -21.55
CA LEU A 90 -44.47 -9.91 -22.95
C LEU A 90 -45.06 -8.61 -23.49
N VAL A 91 -44.25 -7.80 -24.15
CA VAL A 91 -44.68 -6.63 -24.91
C VAL A 91 -44.37 -6.88 -26.37
N TYR A 92 -45.40 -6.86 -27.21
CA TYR A 92 -45.25 -6.97 -28.66
C TYR A 92 -45.05 -5.56 -29.21
N ALA A 93 -44.01 -5.38 -30.02
CA ALA A 93 -43.69 -4.13 -30.66
C ALA A 93 -43.23 -4.38 -32.10
N SER A 94 -43.49 -3.42 -32.98
CA SER A 94 -43.21 -3.58 -34.41
C SER A 94 -42.72 -2.27 -35.03
N ASN A 95 -42.09 -2.40 -36.19
CA ASN A 95 -41.82 -1.30 -37.11
C ASN A 95 -41.89 -1.81 -38.57
N ASP A 96 -41.59 -0.94 -39.53
CA ASP A 96 -41.63 -1.26 -40.97
C ASP A 96 -40.71 -2.43 -41.37
N THR A 97 -39.77 -2.81 -40.50
CA THR A 97 -38.76 -3.84 -40.76
C THR A 97 -39.06 -5.18 -40.09
N GLY A 98 -40.07 -5.29 -39.22
CA GLY A 98 -40.48 -6.53 -38.59
C GLY A 98 -41.07 -6.38 -37.17
N ASP A 99 -41.28 -7.52 -36.53
CA ASP A 99 -41.84 -7.63 -35.18
C ASP A 99 -40.77 -8.06 -34.17
N VAL A 100 -40.86 -7.55 -32.94
CA VAL A 100 -39.98 -7.92 -31.83
C VAL A 100 -40.79 -8.06 -30.53
N VAL A 101 -40.39 -9.01 -29.68
CA VAL A 101 -41.00 -9.22 -28.37
C VAL A 101 -40.06 -8.74 -27.27
N LEU A 102 -40.53 -7.83 -26.42
CA LEU A 102 -39.80 -7.41 -25.22
C LEU A 102 -40.28 -8.25 -24.03
N THR A 103 -39.36 -8.99 -23.43
CA THR A 103 -39.67 -9.98 -22.39
C THR A 103 -39.18 -9.50 -21.03
N PHE A 104 -40.07 -9.42 -20.05
CA PHE A 104 -39.73 -9.04 -18.68
C PHE A 104 -40.12 -10.14 -17.69
N PHE A 105 -39.15 -10.65 -16.93
CA PHE A 105 -39.42 -11.55 -15.80
C PHE A 105 -39.60 -10.75 -14.50
N ARG A 106 -40.59 -11.14 -13.68
CA ARG A 106 -40.84 -10.55 -12.35
C ARG A 106 -40.94 -9.01 -12.35
N ALA A 107 -41.53 -8.43 -13.38
CA ALA A 107 -41.72 -6.97 -13.45
C ALA A 107 -42.65 -6.48 -12.34
N LYS A 108 -42.37 -5.29 -11.79
CA LYS A 108 -43.27 -4.65 -10.82
C LYS A 108 -44.60 -4.29 -11.50
N PRO A 109 -45.75 -4.48 -10.83
CA PRO A 109 -47.06 -4.12 -11.39
C PRO A 109 -47.08 -2.66 -11.89
N GLY A 110 -47.57 -2.45 -13.11
CA GLY A 110 -47.70 -1.12 -13.73
C GLY A 110 -46.40 -0.44 -14.15
N TYR A 111 -45.22 -1.03 -13.93
CA TYR A 111 -43.94 -0.45 -14.38
C TYR A 111 -43.77 -0.53 -15.89
N VAL A 112 -44.05 -1.71 -16.48
CA VAL A 112 -43.88 -1.97 -17.92
C VAL A 112 -44.87 -1.15 -18.74
N GLU A 113 -46.11 -1.03 -18.30
CA GLU A 113 -47.16 -0.23 -18.95
C GLU A 113 -46.80 1.26 -18.99
N LYS A 114 -46.22 1.80 -17.92
CA LYS A 114 -45.75 3.19 -17.87
C LYS A 114 -44.51 3.42 -18.75
N LEU A 115 -43.61 2.44 -18.79
CA LEU A 115 -42.38 2.53 -19.58
C LEU A 115 -42.64 2.41 -21.08
N LEU A 116 -43.59 1.54 -21.46
CA LEU A 116 -43.94 1.18 -22.83
C LEU A 116 -45.45 1.38 -23.08
N PRO A 117 -45.97 2.62 -23.16
CA PRO A 117 -47.38 2.86 -23.44
C PRO A 117 -47.76 2.35 -24.84
N VAL A 118 -48.94 1.72 -24.96
CA VAL A 118 -49.44 1.20 -26.24
C VAL A 118 -49.70 2.34 -27.22
N GLY A 119 -49.27 2.16 -28.48
CA GLY A 119 -49.39 3.14 -29.56
C GLY A 119 -48.26 4.16 -29.61
N GLU A 120 -47.39 4.22 -28.60
CA GLU A 120 -46.26 5.15 -28.59
C GLU A 120 -45.01 4.56 -29.23
N LYS A 121 -44.23 5.44 -29.88
CA LYS A 121 -42.88 5.11 -30.36
C LYS A 121 -41.88 5.12 -29.21
N ARG A 122 -41.00 4.12 -29.21
CA ARG A 122 -39.92 3.97 -28.23
C ARG A 122 -38.64 3.48 -28.91
N TYR A 123 -37.51 3.96 -28.40
CA TYR A 123 -36.19 3.45 -28.75
C TYR A 123 -35.75 2.46 -27.68
N VAL A 124 -35.60 1.20 -28.08
CA VAL A 124 -35.34 0.08 -27.18
C VAL A 124 -33.98 -0.50 -27.50
N SER A 125 -33.08 -0.46 -26.52
CA SER A 125 -31.75 -1.06 -26.63
C SER A 125 -31.64 -2.31 -25.76
N GLY A 126 -31.06 -3.36 -26.31
CA GLY A 126 -30.77 -4.59 -25.58
C GLY A 126 -30.12 -5.65 -26.45
N THR A 127 -29.84 -6.81 -25.88
CA THR A 127 -29.30 -7.94 -26.64
C THR A 127 -30.43 -8.64 -27.39
N LEU A 128 -30.33 -8.69 -28.72
CA LEU A 128 -31.32 -9.38 -29.54
C LEU A 128 -31.10 -10.89 -29.46
N GLN A 129 -32.14 -11.62 -29.07
CA GLN A 129 -32.16 -13.08 -29.03
C GLN A 129 -33.27 -13.58 -29.95
N MET A 130 -33.22 -14.86 -30.31
CA MET A 130 -34.28 -15.51 -31.08
C MET A 130 -34.91 -16.59 -30.21
N TYR A 131 -36.24 -16.58 -30.09
CA TYR A 131 -36.98 -17.62 -29.39
C TYR A 131 -38.17 -18.04 -30.22
N ASP A 132 -38.22 -19.34 -30.55
CA ASP A 132 -39.26 -19.92 -31.41
C ASP A 132 -39.41 -19.18 -32.77
N GLY A 133 -38.28 -18.76 -33.35
CA GLY A 133 -38.23 -18.02 -34.60
C GLY A 133 -38.61 -16.53 -34.51
N ILE A 134 -38.94 -16.03 -33.32
CA ILE A 134 -39.34 -14.63 -33.09
C ILE A 134 -38.18 -13.85 -32.46
N PRO A 135 -37.78 -12.68 -33.01
CA PRO A 135 -36.83 -11.79 -32.38
C PRO A 135 -37.35 -11.31 -31.03
N GLN A 136 -36.54 -11.41 -29.99
CA GLN A 136 -36.87 -10.96 -28.65
C GLN A 136 -35.73 -10.21 -27.97
N ILE A 137 -36.06 -9.24 -27.14
CA ILE A 137 -35.13 -8.59 -26.22
C ILE A 137 -35.60 -8.89 -24.80
N VAL A 138 -34.83 -9.72 -24.10
CA VAL A 138 -35.09 -10.04 -22.70
C VAL A 138 -34.50 -8.95 -21.83
N HIS A 139 -35.33 -8.35 -20.97
CA HIS A 139 -34.96 -7.22 -20.11
C HIS A 139 -34.17 -6.14 -20.85
N PRO A 140 -34.84 -5.34 -21.71
CA PRO A 140 -34.16 -4.26 -22.42
C PRO A 140 -33.34 -3.37 -21.46
N ASP A 141 -32.09 -3.12 -21.83
CA ASP A 141 -31.16 -2.35 -21.02
C ASP A 141 -31.58 -0.88 -20.91
N ARG A 142 -32.20 -0.36 -21.99
CA ARG A 142 -32.64 1.02 -22.10
C ARG A 142 -33.90 1.11 -22.94
N VAL A 143 -34.87 1.89 -22.45
CA VAL A 143 -36.08 2.28 -23.17
C VAL A 143 -36.21 3.79 -23.00
N VAL A 144 -36.23 4.52 -24.11
CA VAL A 144 -36.34 5.99 -24.11
C VAL A 144 -37.29 6.49 -25.19
N ASP A 145 -37.80 7.71 -25.00
CA ASP A 145 -38.52 8.45 -26.03
C ASP A 145 -37.55 9.11 -27.03
N GLU A 146 -38.10 9.69 -28.09
CA GLU A 146 -37.32 10.36 -29.14
C GLU A 146 -36.55 11.59 -28.64
N ALA A 147 -37.16 12.38 -27.74
CA ALA A 147 -36.55 13.58 -27.18
C ALA A 147 -35.33 13.26 -26.29
N THR A 148 -35.36 12.14 -25.58
CA THR A 148 -34.23 11.66 -24.78
C THR A 148 -33.20 10.98 -25.67
N PHE A 149 -33.65 10.18 -26.65
CA PHE A 149 -32.78 9.45 -27.56
C PHE A 149 -31.86 10.37 -28.38
N SER A 150 -32.40 11.48 -28.90
CA SER A 150 -31.65 12.48 -29.67
C SER A 150 -30.50 13.14 -28.90
N LYS A 151 -30.47 13.04 -27.56
CA LYS A 151 -29.42 13.59 -26.69
C LYS A 151 -28.34 12.58 -26.33
N LEU A 152 -28.48 11.31 -26.70
CA LEU A 152 -27.53 10.24 -26.35
C LEU A 152 -26.47 10.08 -27.44
N SER A 153 -25.20 9.93 -27.05
CA SER A 153 -24.10 9.59 -27.99
C SER A 153 -24.23 8.18 -28.58
N GLY A 154 -25.03 7.33 -27.94
CA GLY A 154 -25.13 5.91 -28.28
C GLY A 154 -23.96 5.07 -27.76
N ILE A 155 -22.99 5.66 -27.05
CA ILE A 155 -21.90 4.93 -26.39
C ILE A 155 -22.04 5.08 -24.88
N ASP A 156 -22.06 3.94 -24.20
CA ASP A 156 -22.44 3.84 -22.80
C ASP A 156 -21.24 3.36 -21.96
N PRO A 157 -20.65 4.19 -21.08
CA PRO A 157 -19.52 3.79 -20.26
C PRO A 157 -19.94 2.86 -19.12
N VAL A 158 -19.24 1.76 -18.94
CA VAL A 158 -19.48 0.75 -17.91
C VAL A 158 -18.41 0.88 -16.85
N TYR A 159 -18.84 1.04 -15.60
CA TYR A 159 -17.96 1.25 -14.46
C TYR A 159 -17.81 -0.04 -13.65
N PRO A 160 -16.69 -0.21 -12.91
CA PRO A 160 -16.66 -1.14 -11.79
C PRO A 160 -17.78 -0.79 -10.80
N LEU A 161 -18.46 -1.81 -10.28
CA LEU A 161 -19.61 -1.68 -9.37
C LEU A 161 -19.43 -2.56 -8.13
N THR A 162 -20.18 -2.24 -7.08
CA THR A 162 -20.35 -3.10 -5.91
C THR A 162 -21.78 -3.63 -5.85
N GLU A 163 -21.98 -4.73 -5.11
CA GLU A 163 -23.29 -5.34 -4.94
C GLU A 163 -24.30 -4.33 -4.39
N GLY A 164 -25.50 -4.31 -4.98
CA GLY A 164 -26.58 -3.39 -4.60
C GLY A 164 -26.47 -1.98 -5.17
N LEU A 165 -25.38 -1.60 -5.85
CA LEU A 165 -25.26 -0.32 -6.55
C LEU A 165 -25.62 -0.46 -8.04
N ALA A 166 -26.74 0.15 -8.44
CA ALA A 166 -27.17 0.15 -9.84
C ALA A 166 -26.31 1.10 -10.69
N LEU A 167 -25.86 0.62 -11.86
CA LEU A 167 -25.06 1.38 -12.83
C LEU A 167 -25.68 2.74 -13.20
N GLY A 168 -27.01 2.78 -13.39
CA GLY A 168 -27.73 4.01 -13.73
C GLY A 168 -27.71 5.06 -12.61
N SER A 169 -27.62 4.65 -11.34
CA SER A 169 -27.45 5.59 -10.23
C SER A 169 -26.04 6.18 -10.21
N LEU A 170 -25.01 5.34 -10.42
CA LEU A 170 -23.63 5.80 -10.51
C LEU A 170 -23.41 6.76 -11.70
N ARG A 171 -23.91 6.41 -12.89
CA ARG A 171 -23.84 7.28 -14.08
C ARG A 171 -24.49 8.64 -13.84
N ARG A 172 -25.67 8.67 -13.19
CA ARG A 172 -26.33 9.93 -12.83
C ARG A 172 -25.55 10.75 -11.81
N ALA A 173 -24.91 10.11 -10.84
CA ALA A 173 -24.07 10.80 -9.87
C ALA A 173 -22.84 11.42 -10.55
N ILE A 174 -22.15 10.67 -11.41
CA ILE A 174 -21.00 11.15 -12.20
C ILE A 174 -21.41 12.30 -13.13
N ALA A 175 -22.54 12.19 -13.85
CA ALA A 175 -23.02 13.26 -14.73
C ALA A 175 -23.31 14.56 -13.96
N GLN A 176 -23.89 14.47 -12.75
CA GLN A 176 -24.11 15.63 -11.89
C GLN A 176 -22.79 16.19 -11.33
N ALA A 177 -21.80 15.34 -11.04
CA ALA A 177 -20.47 15.77 -10.64
C ALA A 177 -19.75 16.53 -11.77
N LEU A 178 -19.86 16.08 -13.02
CA LEU A 178 -19.29 16.76 -14.19
C LEU A 178 -19.86 18.17 -14.38
N GLN A 179 -21.16 18.35 -14.14
CA GLN A 179 -21.80 19.67 -14.21
C GLN A 179 -21.25 20.66 -13.17
N LYS A 180 -20.72 20.15 -12.05
CA LYS A 180 -20.12 20.95 -10.98
C LYS A 180 -18.61 21.16 -11.16
N LEU A 181 -18.02 20.71 -12.28
CA LEU A 181 -16.59 20.85 -12.55
C LEU A 181 -16.23 22.34 -12.82
N PRO A 182 -15.44 22.99 -11.95
CA PRO A 182 -14.97 24.36 -12.19
C PRO A 182 -13.96 24.41 -13.34
N GLU A 183 -13.68 25.60 -13.86
CA GLU A 183 -12.58 25.80 -14.80
C GLU A 183 -11.26 25.66 -14.05
N LEU A 184 -10.56 24.54 -14.29
CA LEU A 184 -9.30 24.24 -13.64
C LEU A 184 -8.15 24.85 -14.45
N PRO A 185 -7.17 25.50 -13.79
CA PRO A 185 -6.02 26.05 -14.47
C PRO A 185 -5.13 24.93 -15.03
N GLU A 186 -4.37 25.23 -16.09
CA GLU A 186 -3.42 24.28 -16.67
C GLU A 186 -2.11 24.27 -15.88
N TRP A 187 -1.65 23.08 -15.48
CA TRP A 187 -0.44 22.87 -14.69
C TRP A 187 0.69 22.20 -15.49
N ILE A 188 0.35 21.50 -16.57
CA ILE A 188 1.33 20.85 -17.46
C ILE A 188 2.01 21.93 -18.32
N SER A 189 3.33 21.79 -18.55
CA SER A 189 4.01 22.73 -19.46
C SER A 189 3.49 22.61 -20.90
N PRO A 190 3.49 23.72 -21.67
CA PRO A 190 3.12 23.69 -23.09
C PRO A 190 3.95 22.72 -23.93
N GLU A 191 5.20 22.46 -23.54
CA GLU A 191 6.08 21.47 -24.19
C GLU A 191 5.52 20.05 -24.05
N VAL A 192 5.17 19.65 -22.82
CA VAL A 192 4.63 18.31 -22.54
C VAL A 192 3.25 18.13 -23.17
N ILE A 193 2.39 19.16 -23.13
CA ILE A 193 1.08 19.14 -23.79
C ILE A 193 1.22 18.87 -25.29
N ARG A 194 2.13 19.58 -25.97
CA ARG A 194 2.38 19.37 -27.42
C ARG A 194 2.97 17.98 -27.70
N ARG A 195 3.94 17.55 -26.89
CA ARG A 195 4.61 16.25 -27.07
C ARG A 195 3.66 15.08 -26.90
N CYS A 196 2.78 15.13 -25.91
CA CYS A 196 1.84 14.05 -25.60
C CYS A 196 0.46 14.23 -26.26
N SER A 197 0.26 15.34 -26.98
CA SER A 197 -1.04 15.73 -27.56
C SER A 197 -2.17 15.72 -26.53
N PHE A 198 -1.89 16.23 -25.33
CA PHE A 198 -2.85 16.14 -24.23
C PHE A 198 -4.00 17.15 -24.38
N PRO A 199 -5.26 16.71 -24.25
CA PRO A 199 -6.42 17.61 -24.17
C PRO A 199 -6.43 18.32 -22.82
N SER A 200 -7.30 19.33 -22.65
CA SER A 200 -7.52 19.95 -21.34
C SER A 200 -8.06 18.94 -20.33
N ILE A 201 -7.84 19.16 -19.02
CA ILE A 201 -8.40 18.26 -17.98
C ILE A 201 -9.93 18.18 -18.07
N ARG A 202 -10.61 19.30 -18.35
CA ARG A 202 -12.07 19.33 -18.50
C ARG A 202 -12.51 18.43 -19.65
N GLU A 203 -11.82 18.49 -20.78
CA GLU A 203 -12.12 17.64 -21.92
C GLU A 203 -11.82 16.17 -21.62
N ALA A 204 -10.69 15.87 -20.98
CA ALA A 204 -10.32 14.52 -20.58
C ALA A 204 -11.37 13.86 -19.67
N LEU A 205 -11.78 14.53 -18.59
CA LEU A 205 -12.82 14.05 -17.68
C LEU A 205 -14.16 13.87 -18.41
N ASN A 206 -14.56 14.83 -19.25
CA ASN A 206 -15.81 14.72 -19.99
C ASN A 206 -15.79 13.55 -20.98
N ARG A 207 -14.72 13.38 -21.76
CA ARG A 207 -14.65 12.34 -22.80
C ARG A 207 -14.58 10.93 -22.24
N VAL A 208 -13.87 10.74 -21.12
CA VAL A 208 -13.83 9.42 -20.46
C VAL A 208 -15.21 9.05 -19.87
N HIS A 209 -15.94 10.02 -19.30
CA HIS A 209 -17.25 9.74 -18.68
C HIS A 209 -18.46 9.87 -19.62
N VAL A 210 -18.30 10.56 -20.75
CA VAL A 210 -19.30 10.76 -21.80
C VAL A 210 -18.61 10.51 -23.15
N PRO A 211 -18.27 9.23 -23.44
CA PRO A 211 -17.56 8.89 -24.67
C PRO A 211 -18.43 9.13 -25.90
N VAL A 212 -17.79 9.61 -26.96
CA VAL A 212 -18.38 9.72 -28.30
C VAL A 212 -17.73 8.74 -29.28
N GLU A 213 -16.52 8.27 -28.97
CA GLU A 213 -15.88 7.14 -29.65
C GLU A 213 -15.46 6.05 -28.67
N LEU A 214 -15.36 4.81 -29.16
CA LEU A 214 -14.92 3.66 -28.35
C LEU A 214 -13.49 3.84 -27.82
N THR A 215 -12.67 4.58 -28.56
CA THR A 215 -11.28 4.88 -28.21
C THR A 215 -11.14 5.89 -27.07
N ASP A 216 -12.21 6.60 -26.70
CA ASP A 216 -12.15 7.69 -25.70
C ASP A 216 -11.80 7.19 -24.29
N ILE A 217 -12.12 5.93 -24.00
CA ILE A 217 -11.87 5.29 -22.70
C ILE A 217 -10.70 4.29 -22.76
N LEU A 218 -9.94 4.26 -23.85
CA LEU A 218 -8.76 3.41 -23.90
C LEU A 218 -7.70 3.93 -22.92
N PRO A 219 -7.07 3.07 -22.11
CA PRO A 219 -6.03 3.51 -21.18
C PRO A 219 -4.87 4.26 -21.86
N ASP A 220 -4.42 3.81 -23.03
CA ASP A 220 -3.38 4.46 -23.85
C ASP A 220 -3.92 5.62 -24.70
N GLY A 221 -5.23 5.88 -24.65
CA GLY A 221 -5.87 7.00 -25.33
C GLY A 221 -5.55 8.35 -24.68
N PRO A 222 -5.67 9.46 -25.43
CA PRO A 222 -5.22 10.78 -24.99
C PRO A 222 -5.95 11.30 -23.74
N PHE A 223 -7.24 10.96 -23.58
CA PHE A 223 -8.04 11.42 -22.44
C PHE A 223 -7.67 10.71 -21.14
N TRP A 224 -7.55 9.37 -21.17
CA TRP A 224 -7.12 8.61 -19.98
C TRP A 224 -5.66 8.90 -19.65
N SER A 225 -4.78 8.92 -20.66
CA SER A 225 -3.36 9.21 -20.48
C SER A 225 -3.12 10.61 -19.90
N ARG A 226 -3.93 11.61 -20.25
CA ARG A 226 -3.90 12.94 -19.61
C ARG A 226 -4.17 12.86 -18.11
N LEU A 227 -5.24 12.16 -17.70
CA LEU A 227 -5.58 11.99 -16.28
C LEU A 227 -4.54 11.15 -15.52
N ALA A 228 -4.00 10.12 -16.17
CA ALA A 228 -2.90 9.34 -15.63
C ALA A 228 -1.65 10.22 -15.42
N PHE A 229 -1.30 11.06 -16.40
CA PHE A 229 -0.18 11.99 -16.28
C PHE A 229 -0.37 12.98 -15.13
N ASP A 230 -1.59 13.51 -14.96
CA ASP A 230 -1.91 14.41 -13.84
C ASP A 230 -1.66 13.73 -12.48
N GLU A 231 -2.14 12.49 -12.29
CA GLU A 231 -1.90 11.70 -11.08
C GLU A 231 -0.39 11.44 -10.85
N LEU A 232 0.32 11.05 -11.90
CA LEU A 232 1.75 10.78 -11.86
C LEU A 232 2.55 12.05 -11.50
N LEU A 233 2.24 13.18 -12.15
CA LEU A 233 2.89 14.45 -11.90
C LEU A 233 2.64 14.94 -10.48
N ALA A 234 1.42 14.80 -9.95
CA ALA A 234 1.10 15.15 -8.57
C ALA A 234 1.97 14.36 -7.58
N GLY A 235 2.11 13.04 -7.80
CA GLY A 235 2.96 12.19 -6.97
C GLY A 235 4.45 12.56 -7.07
N GLN A 236 4.96 12.73 -8.29
CA GLN A 236 6.37 13.08 -8.53
C GLN A 236 6.73 14.46 -7.97
N LEU A 237 5.82 15.44 -8.10
CA LEU A 237 6.00 16.79 -7.57
C LEU A 237 5.97 16.80 -6.04
N ALA A 238 5.03 16.09 -5.41
CA ALA A 238 4.98 15.96 -3.96
C ALA A 238 6.30 15.39 -3.41
N LEU A 239 6.82 14.33 -4.04
CA LEU A 239 8.12 13.76 -3.70
C LEU A 239 9.26 14.77 -3.95
N ALA A 240 9.20 15.55 -5.02
CA ALA A 240 10.18 16.60 -5.32
C ALA A 240 10.19 17.73 -4.28
N LEU A 241 9.02 18.13 -3.78
CA LEU A 241 8.89 19.12 -2.71
C LEU A 241 9.45 18.61 -1.37
N VAL A 242 9.12 17.37 -0.99
CA VAL A 242 9.71 16.71 0.19
C VAL A 242 11.23 16.67 0.06
N ARG A 243 11.76 16.26 -1.12
CA ARG A 243 13.20 16.25 -1.40
C ARG A 243 13.86 17.62 -1.20
N ALA A 244 13.25 18.68 -1.74
CA ALA A 244 13.80 20.03 -1.64
C ALA A 244 13.85 20.52 -0.18
N GLN A 245 12.90 20.11 0.66
CA GLN A 245 12.92 20.47 2.08
C GLN A 245 13.95 19.67 2.89
N LEU A 246 14.18 18.40 2.54
CA LEU A 246 15.19 17.56 3.19
C LEU A 246 16.63 17.98 2.81
N ARG A 247 16.84 18.47 1.58
CA ARG A 247 18.11 19.04 1.09
C ARG A 247 18.45 20.44 1.65
N ARG A 248 18.01 20.75 2.87
CA ARG A 248 18.45 21.97 3.56
C ARG A 248 19.95 21.89 3.87
N PRO A 249 20.63 23.04 4.01
CA PRO A 249 21.97 23.06 4.55
C PRO A 249 22.00 22.27 5.86
N ALA A 250 22.98 21.39 6.01
CA ALA A 250 23.40 21.00 7.34
C ALA A 250 23.87 22.27 8.06
N GLY A 251 23.75 22.30 9.39
CA GLY A 251 24.50 23.27 10.18
C GLY A 251 26.00 22.96 10.09
N ASP A 252 26.68 23.00 11.23
CA ASP A 252 28.08 22.57 11.31
C ASP A 252 28.25 21.07 11.00
N ARG A 253 29.45 20.71 10.54
CA ARG A 253 29.86 19.31 10.25
C ARG A 253 29.58 18.39 11.45
N ASN A 254 28.90 17.27 11.19
CA ASN A 254 28.43 16.34 12.22
C ASN A 254 29.33 15.10 12.39
N ALA A 255 30.50 15.04 11.75
CA ALA A 255 31.45 13.94 11.91
C ALA A 255 32.75 14.39 12.56
N GLY A 256 33.14 13.72 13.65
CA GLY A 256 34.40 13.95 14.33
C GLY A 256 35.60 13.20 13.74
N ASP A 257 36.66 13.10 14.54
CA ASP A 257 37.99 12.59 14.20
C ASP A 257 38.10 11.05 14.20
N GLY A 258 37.10 10.34 14.72
CA GLY A 258 37.05 8.88 14.77
C GLY A 258 37.40 8.25 16.12
N HIS A 259 37.78 9.01 17.16
CA HIS A 259 38.29 8.38 18.38
C HIS A 259 37.27 7.46 19.08
N LEU A 260 35.98 7.81 19.12
CA LEU A 260 34.93 6.96 19.70
C LEU A 260 34.66 5.76 18.80
N ARG A 261 34.61 5.97 17.48
CA ARG A 261 34.41 4.88 16.51
C ARG A 261 35.51 3.81 16.62
N HIS A 262 36.77 4.20 16.72
CA HIS A 262 37.87 3.24 16.88
C HIS A 262 37.71 2.41 18.17
N ARG A 263 37.38 3.06 19.30
CA ARG A 263 37.13 2.35 20.57
C ARG A 263 35.98 1.35 20.48
N ILE A 264 34.92 1.68 19.76
CA ILE A 264 33.79 0.76 19.53
C ILE A 264 34.23 -0.40 18.66
N ILE A 265 34.99 -0.15 17.59
CA ILE A 265 35.50 -1.20 16.69
C ILE A 265 36.42 -2.16 17.46
N ASP A 266 37.33 -1.65 18.27
CA ASP A 266 38.25 -2.46 19.09
C ASP A 266 37.52 -3.28 20.16
N ALA A 267 36.34 -2.83 20.60
CA ALA A 267 35.50 -3.55 21.54
C ALA A 267 34.68 -4.68 20.91
N LEU A 268 34.59 -4.77 19.58
CA LEU A 268 33.81 -5.79 18.89
C LEU A 268 34.47 -7.17 19.00
N PRO A 269 33.68 -8.25 19.22
CA PRO A 269 34.21 -9.61 19.24
C PRO A 269 34.49 -10.18 17.84
N TYR A 270 34.36 -9.39 16.78
CA TYR A 270 34.54 -9.77 15.39
C TYR A 270 35.02 -8.58 14.55
N ALA A 271 35.59 -8.87 13.38
CA ALA A 271 35.96 -7.84 12.41
C ALA A 271 34.74 -7.35 11.59
N LEU A 272 34.74 -6.06 11.25
CA LEU A 272 33.76 -5.50 10.32
C LEU A 272 33.93 -6.10 8.92
N THR A 273 32.80 -6.40 8.28
CA THR A 273 32.74 -6.83 6.88
C THR A 273 33.19 -5.71 5.92
N ALA A 274 33.46 -6.01 4.65
CA ALA A 274 33.82 -4.98 3.67
C ALA A 274 32.64 -4.02 3.46
N SER A 275 31.44 -4.57 3.29
CA SER A 275 30.22 -3.77 3.10
C SER A 275 29.89 -2.86 4.30
N GLN A 276 30.17 -3.29 5.54
CA GLN A 276 30.03 -2.43 6.73
C GLN A 276 31.04 -1.28 6.74
N ARG A 277 32.30 -1.54 6.34
CA ARG A 277 33.33 -0.49 6.26
C ARG A 277 33.01 0.55 5.18
N GLU A 278 32.57 0.11 4.02
CA GLU A 278 32.12 0.98 2.92
C GLU A 278 30.90 1.82 3.34
N ALA A 279 29.90 1.20 3.95
CA ALA A 279 28.73 1.91 4.47
C ALA A 279 29.12 2.98 5.49
N MET A 280 30.06 2.67 6.40
CA MET A 280 30.57 3.63 7.38
C MET A 280 31.36 4.77 6.76
N ALA A 281 32.17 4.50 5.73
CA ALA A 281 32.89 5.55 5.01
C ALA A 281 31.91 6.51 4.31
N ALA A 282 30.87 5.97 3.65
CA ALA A 282 29.84 6.78 3.00
C ALA A 282 29.03 7.62 4.01
N ILE A 283 28.59 7.03 5.13
CA ILE A 283 27.91 7.76 6.21
C ILE A 283 28.81 8.86 6.76
N ALA A 284 30.07 8.57 7.04
CA ALA A 284 31.00 9.55 7.59
C ALA A 284 31.28 10.70 6.61
N GLU A 285 31.29 10.43 5.30
CA GLU A 285 31.43 11.48 4.29
C GLU A 285 30.17 12.36 4.23
N ASP A 286 28.98 11.76 4.20
CA ASP A 286 27.73 12.53 4.19
C ASP A 286 27.60 13.43 5.43
N LEU A 287 27.93 12.92 6.62
CA LEU A 287 27.92 13.68 7.87
C LEU A 287 28.91 14.87 7.89
N ARG A 288 29.89 14.90 6.98
CA ARG A 288 30.82 16.04 6.80
C ARG A 288 30.33 17.06 5.80
N GLN A 289 29.35 16.71 4.96
CA GLN A 289 28.86 17.60 3.93
C GLN A 289 28.05 18.75 4.53
N PRO A 290 28.00 19.91 3.86
CA PRO A 290 27.18 21.05 4.29
C PRO A 290 25.69 20.86 4.00
N VAL A 291 25.24 19.65 3.70
CA VAL A 291 23.84 19.26 3.43
C VAL A 291 23.47 18.11 4.34
N ARG A 292 22.21 18.05 4.77
CA ARG A 292 21.75 16.96 5.65
C ARG A 292 21.89 15.61 4.94
N MET A 293 22.47 14.64 5.62
CA MET A 293 22.46 13.25 5.21
C MET A 293 21.02 12.73 5.24
N LEU A 294 20.60 12.10 4.15
CA LEU A 294 19.40 11.27 4.08
C LEU A 294 19.80 9.97 3.41
N ARG A 295 20.05 8.93 4.23
CA ARG A 295 20.63 7.67 3.75
C ARG A 295 19.80 6.45 4.19
N LEU A 296 19.60 5.52 3.27
CA LEU A 296 19.08 4.17 3.53
C LEU A 296 20.24 3.21 3.73
N LEU A 297 20.37 2.67 4.94
CA LEU A 297 21.19 1.50 5.20
C LEU A 297 20.32 0.24 5.09
N GLN A 298 20.51 -0.50 4.01
CA GLN A 298 19.82 -1.76 3.80
C GLN A 298 20.76 -2.95 3.91
N GLY A 299 20.23 -4.06 4.41
CA GLY A 299 20.94 -5.33 4.40
C GLY A 299 20.10 -6.42 5.02
N ASP A 300 20.46 -7.67 4.74
CA ASP A 300 19.73 -8.84 5.24
C ASP A 300 19.63 -8.83 6.78
N VAL A 301 18.67 -9.57 7.32
CA VAL A 301 18.51 -9.79 8.76
C VAL A 301 19.81 -10.35 9.33
N GLY A 302 20.41 -9.62 10.28
CA GLY A 302 21.69 -10.00 10.90
C GLY A 302 22.95 -9.53 10.15
N SER A 303 22.85 -8.66 9.15
CA SER A 303 23.99 -8.03 8.47
C SER A 303 24.76 -7.01 9.32
N GLY A 304 24.38 -6.81 10.59
CA GLY A 304 25.06 -5.88 11.51
C GLY A 304 24.64 -4.39 11.38
N LYS A 305 23.43 -4.10 10.86
CA LYS A 305 22.88 -2.73 10.76
C LYS A 305 22.98 -1.94 12.08
N THR A 306 22.70 -2.58 13.22
CA THR A 306 22.78 -1.96 14.55
C THR A 306 24.19 -1.43 14.87
N VAL A 307 25.24 -2.15 14.46
CA VAL A 307 26.64 -1.72 14.70
C VAL A 307 26.98 -0.51 13.84
N VAL A 308 26.54 -0.50 12.57
CA VAL A 308 26.72 0.65 11.67
C VAL A 308 25.97 1.88 12.22
N ALA A 309 24.75 1.71 12.74
CA ALA A 309 23.99 2.79 13.37
C ALA A 309 24.69 3.34 14.63
N LEU A 310 25.26 2.47 15.47
CA LEU A 310 26.04 2.88 16.64
C LEU A 310 27.32 3.65 16.23
N LEU A 311 28.03 3.19 15.21
CA LEU A 311 29.21 3.89 14.70
C LEU A 311 28.86 5.25 14.06
N ALA A 312 27.68 5.37 13.44
CA ALA A 312 27.16 6.64 12.95
C ALA A 312 26.82 7.60 14.09
N ALA A 313 26.17 7.11 15.16
CA ALA A 313 25.92 7.88 16.37
C ALA A 313 27.24 8.35 17.00
N ALA A 314 28.23 7.47 17.11
CA ALA A 314 29.55 7.82 17.63
C ALA A 314 30.23 8.94 16.83
N ALA A 315 30.11 8.95 15.48
CA ALA A 315 30.65 10.04 14.66
C ALA A 315 30.07 11.41 15.03
N VAL A 316 28.79 11.46 15.38
CA VAL A 316 28.06 12.66 15.82
C VAL A 316 28.39 13.03 17.27
N ASN A 317 28.56 12.03 18.13
CA ASN A 317 28.97 12.24 19.51
C ASN A 317 30.40 12.74 19.64
N GLU A 318 31.30 12.39 18.71
CA GLU A 318 32.68 12.91 18.65
C GLU A 318 32.74 14.45 18.54
N VAL A 319 31.69 15.10 18.02
CA VAL A 319 31.57 16.58 17.95
C VAL A 319 30.68 17.17 19.05
N GLY A 320 30.36 16.38 20.09
CA GLY A 320 29.58 16.83 21.25
C GLY A 320 28.07 16.99 20.98
N LYS A 321 27.56 16.40 19.91
CA LYS A 321 26.12 16.39 19.56
C LYS A 321 25.48 15.06 19.93
N GLN A 322 24.15 15.06 20.03
CA GLN A 322 23.36 13.89 20.45
C GLN A 322 22.82 13.12 19.24
N ALA A 323 22.61 11.83 19.42
CA ALA A 323 21.95 10.95 18.45
C ALA A 323 20.72 10.27 19.09
N ALA A 324 19.79 9.83 18.24
CA ALA A 324 18.62 9.06 18.66
C ALA A 324 18.38 7.87 17.73
N LEU A 325 17.93 6.74 18.28
CA LEU A 325 17.46 5.57 17.52
C LEU A 325 16.01 5.26 17.89
N MET A 326 15.12 5.36 16.91
CA MET A 326 13.71 5.04 17.06
C MET A 326 13.41 3.65 16.48
N ALA A 327 12.84 2.78 17.30
CA ALA A 327 12.45 1.41 16.96
C ALA A 327 10.92 1.22 17.10
N PRO A 328 10.27 0.40 16.25
CA PRO A 328 8.80 0.29 16.15
C PRO A 328 8.13 -0.32 17.38
N THR A 329 8.87 -1.12 18.14
CA THR A 329 8.35 -1.79 19.33
C THR A 329 9.35 -1.66 20.46
N GLU A 330 8.81 -1.73 21.67
CA GLU A 330 9.62 -1.73 22.87
C GLU A 330 10.63 -2.89 22.88
N ILE A 331 10.21 -4.07 22.41
CA ILE A 331 11.06 -5.26 22.40
C ILE A 331 12.28 -5.03 21.49
N LEU A 332 12.09 -4.42 20.32
CA LEU A 332 13.21 -4.11 19.43
C LEU A 332 14.10 -3.01 20.00
N ALA A 333 13.54 -1.98 20.64
CA ALA A 333 14.33 -0.94 21.33
C ALA A 333 15.23 -1.56 22.43
N ARG A 334 14.68 -2.51 23.22
CA ARG A 334 15.44 -3.24 24.25
C ARG A 334 16.48 -4.19 23.65
N GLN A 335 16.23 -4.76 22.48
CA GLN A 335 17.23 -5.55 21.79
C GLN A 335 18.41 -4.70 21.31
N HIS A 336 18.12 -3.51 20.78
CA HIS A 336 19.15 -2.54 20.40
C HIS A 336 19.98 -2.13 21.61
N ILE A 337 19.36 -1.72 22.73
CA ILE A 337 20.11 -1.30 23.92
C ILE A 337 20.99 -2.43 24.50
N LYS A 338 20.50 -3.68 24.49
CA LYS A 338 21.28 -4.84 24.95
C LYS A 338 22.56 -5.06 24.13
N THR A 339 22.53 -4.73 22.85
CA THR A 339 23.68 -4.84 21.95
C THR A 339 24.58 -3.59 22.02
N ILE A 340 23.97 -2.41 22.14
CA ILE A 340 24.65 -1.11 22.08
C ILE A 340 25.34 -0.77 23.39
N ALA A 341 24.67 -0.93 24.54
CA ALA A 341 25.14 -0.42 25.83
C ALA A 341 26.54 -0.95 26.22
N PRO A 342 26.87 -2.26 26.09
CA PRO A 342 28.20 -2.75 26.43
C PRO A 342 29.32 -2.19 25.55
N LEU A 343 29.03 -1.93 24.27
CA LEU A 343 29.99 -1.35 23.32
C LEU A 343 30.17 0.15 23.57
N ALA A 344 29.07 0.85 23.84
CA ALA A 344 29.06 2.27 24.13
C ALA A 344 29.78 2.59 25.45
N GLU A 345 29.55 1.79 26.51
CA GLU A 345 30.24 1.94 27.80
C GLU A 345 31.77 1.81 27.65
N ARG A 346 32.24 0.81 26.88
CA ARG A 346 33.67 0.65 26.57
C ARG A 346 34.26 1.82 25.79
N ALA A 347 33.45 2.51 25.00
CA ALA A 347 33.84 3.71 24.27
C ALA A 347 33.72 5.00 25.11
N GLY A 348 33.09 4.95 26.29
CA GLY A 348 32.83 6.11 27.14
C GLY A 348 31.58 6.91 26.75
N LEU A 349 30.66 6.31 25.99
CA LEU A 349 29.39 6.91 25.58
C LEU A 349 28.27 6.59 26.57
N ARG A 350 27.48 7.61 26.93
CA ARG A 350 26.31 7.48 27.80
C ARG A 350 25.07 7.22 26.95
N VAL A 351 24.49 6.04 27.11
CA VAL A 351 23.32 5.59 26.35
C VAL A 351 22.17 5.34 27.29
N ALA A 352 20.97 5.79 26.92
CA ALA A 352 19.75 5.55 27.67
C ALA A 352 18.66 4.95 26.78
N ILE A 353 17.61 4.42 27.42
CA ILE A 353 16.42 3.91 26.75
C ILE A 353 15.17 4.67 27.22
N LEU A 354 14.31 5.08 26.28
CA LEU A 354 13.02 5.71 26.59
C LEU A 354 11.89 5.06 25.80
N THR A 355 11.01 4.35 26.53
CA THR A 355 9.84 3.66 26.00
C THR A 355 8.60 3.98 26.85
N GLY A 356 7.52 3.23 26.67
CA GLY A 356 6.32 3.35 27.49
C GLY A 356 6.46 2.78 28.91
N ARG A 357 7.55 2.06 29.23
CA ARG A 357 7.77 1.46 30.57
C ARG A 357 8.39 2.42 31.57
N GLU A 358 9.30 3.27 31.12
CA GLU A 358 9.99 4.24 31.97
C GLU A 358 8.98 5.31 32.40
N LYS A 359 8.61 5.32 33.68
CA LYS A 359 7.53 6.16 34.25
C LYS A 359 7.97 6.87 35.52
N GLY A 360 7.28 7.96 35.86
CA GLY A 360 7.43 8.62 37.16
C GLY A 360 8.80 9.27 37.35
N LYS A 361 9.58 8.77 38.31
CA LYS A 361 10.90 9.35 38.66
C LYS A 361 11.95 9.08 37.58
N GLU A 362 12.02 7.83 37.10
CA GLU A 362 13.00 7.38 36.10
C GLU A 362 12.88 8.19 34.79
N ARG A 363 11.65 8.35 34.27
CA ARG A 363 11.42 9.18 33.08
C ARG A 363 11.90 10.62 33.28
N ARG A 364 11.60 11.23 34.43
CA ARG A 364 12.00 12.62 34.71
C ARG A 364 13.51 12.78 34.76
N GLU A 365 14.22 11.80 35.33
CA GLU A 365 15.69 11.79 35.37
C GLU A 365 16.26 11.68 33.95
N ILE A 366 15.75 10.77 33.12
CA ILE A 366 16.18 10.61 31.71
C ILE A 366 15.97 11.90 30.92
N LEU A 367 14.79 12.53 31.04
CA LEU A 367 14.48 13.76 30.31
C LEU A 367 15.37 14.93 30.73
N ALA A 368 15.61 15.09 32.03
CA ALA A 368 16.51 16.13 32.54
C ALA A 368 17.96 15.93 32.06
N GLN A 369 18.45 14.69 32.07
CA GLN A 369 19.77 14.35 31.56
C GLN A 369 19.87 14.58 30.04
N LEU A 370 18.81 14.27 29.29
CA LEU A 370 18.76 14.47 27.84
C LEU A 370 18.86 15.96 27.48
N GLU A 371 18.09 16.79 28.17
CA GLU A 371 18.06 18.25 28.00
C GLU A 371 19.40 18.90 28.44
N ALA A 372 20.05 18.36 29.47
CA ALA A 372 21.37 18.81 29.91
C ALA A 372 22.51 18.42 28.94
N GLY A 373 22.27 17.47 28.02
CA GLY A 373 23.29 16.89 27.15
C GLY A 373 24.14 15.83 27.84
N GLU A 374 23.60 15.19 28.88
CA GLU A 374 24.25 14.11 29.61
C GLU A 374 24.01 12.73 29.00
N ILE A 375 23.09 12.62 28.05
CA ILE A 375 22.85 11.40 27.27
C ILE A 375 23.36 11.65 25.86
N ASP A 376 24.32 10.85 25.42
CA ASP A 376 24.97 11.00 24.11
C ASP A 376 24.13 10.29 23.02
N PHE A 377 23.56 9.12 23.35
CA PHE A 377 22.72 8.35 22.43
C PHE A 377 21.45 7.83 23.11
N LEU A 378 20.28 8.19 22.59
CA LEU A 378 18.99 7.77 23.14
C LEU A 378 18.30 6.73 22.24
N VAL A 379 18.01 5.55 22.78
CA VAL A 379 17.25 4.50 22.08
C VAL A 379 15.80 4.51 22.57
N GLY A 380 14.81 4.40 21.68
CA GLY A 380 13.43 4.45 22.13
C GLY A 380 12.41 4.04 21.09
N THR A 381 11.14 4.25 21.44
CA THR A 381 9.97 4.00 20.57
C THR A 381 9.36 5.34 20.14
N HIS A 382 8.09 5.37 19.73
CA HIS A 382 7.31 6.60 19.56
C HIS A 382 7.31 7.53 20.79
N ALA A 383 7.77 7.06 21.95
CA ALA A 383 8.04 7.93 23.10
C ALA A 383 9.02 9.07 22.76
N LEU A 384 9.97 8.87 21.84
CA LEU A 384 10.99 9.88 21.49
C LEU A 384 10.43 11.14 20.80
N ILE A 385 9.25 11.04 20.18
CA ILE A 385 8.62 12.13 19.44
C ILE A 385 7.59 12.90 20.27
N GLN A 386 7.40 12.53 21.54
CA GLN A 386 6.50 13.24 22.45
C GLN A 386 7.05 14.64 22.77
N ASP A 387 6.16 15.61 22.99
CA ASP A 387 6.52 17.03 23.15
C ASP A 387 7.50 17.29 24.31
N ASP A 388 7.40 16.51 25.38
CA ASP A 388 8.25 16.61 26.59
C ASP A 388 9.69 16.08 26.40
N VAL A 389 9.99 15.42 25.28
CA VAL A 389 11.35 14.97 24.95
C VAL A 389 12.10 16.09 24.27
N ILE A 390 13.05 16.71 24.98
CA ILE A 390 13.86 17.83 24.51
C ILE A 390 15.32 17.41 24.49
N PHE A 391 15.95 17.53 23.33
CA PHE A 391 17.39 17.32 23.17
C PHE A 391 18.12 18.66 23.27
N LYS A 392 19.33 18.65 23.84
CA LYS A 392 20.22 19.81 23.81
C LYS A 392 20.72 20.11 22.40
N SER A 393 21.12 19.07 21.67
CA SER A 393 21.78 19.20 20.36
C SER A 393 21.64 17.92 19.52
N LEU A 394 20.41 17.50 19.23
CA LEU A 394 20.17 16.35 18.33
C LEU A 394 20.71 16.66 16.93
N ALA A 395 21.56 15.78 16.41
CA ALA A 395 22.16 15.90 15.08
C ALA A 395 22.02 14.65 14.21
N LEU A 396 21.70 13.49 14.78
CA LEU A 396 21.41 12.28 14.00
C LEU A 396 20.15 11.56 14.53
N ALA A 397 19.21 11.31 13.64
CA ALA A 397 18.04 10.47 13.87
C ALA A 397 18.18 9.17 13.06
N VAL A 398 18.29 8.05 13.77
CA VAL A 398 18.26 6.70 13.22
C VAL A 398 16.84 6.16 13.34
N VAL A 399 16.26 5.69 12.23
CA VAL A 399 14.91 5.09 12.22
C VAL A 399 15.01 3.65 11.75
N ASP A 400 14.67 2.69 12.63
CA ASP A 400 14.67 1.27 12.32
C ASP A 400 13.30 0.77 11.88
N GLU A 401 13.27 -0.22 10.97
CA GLU A 401 12.05 -0.79 10.38
C GLU A 401 11.05 0.26 9.89
N GLN A 402 11.55 1.14 9.00
CA GLN A 402 10.85 2.34 8.54
C GLN A 402 9.41 2.16 8.03
N HIS A 403 9.05 0.97 7.53
CA HIS A 403 7.73 0.72 6.96
C HIS A 403 6.61 0.74 8.02
N ARG A 404 6.96 0.70 9.31
CA ARG A 404 6.00 0.83 10.42
C ARG A 404 5.75 2.27 10.85
N PHE A 405 6.55 3.22 10.38
CA PHE A 405 6.48 4.62 10.80
C PHE A 405 5.99 5.53 9.67
N GLY A 406 5.01 6.37 9.98
CA GLY A 406 4.47 7.36 9.05
C GLY A 406 5.49 8.46 8.73
N VAL A 407 5.27 9.20 7.63
CA VAL A 407 6.06 10.39 7.27
C VAL A 407 6.08 11.40 8.42
N ARG A 408 4.93 11.60 9.11
CA ARG A 408 4.78 12.53 10.23
C ARG A 408 5.68 12.20 11.42
N GLU A 409 5.82 10.92 11.77
CA GLU A 409 6.61 10.49 12.92
C GLU A 409 8.11 10.70 12.67
N ARG A 410 8.57 10.43 11.44
CA ARG A 410 9.95 10.72 11.02
C ARG A 410 10.26 12.21 11.08
N LEU A 411 9.35 13.03 10.55
CA LEU A 411 9.49 14.49 10.60
C LEU A 411 9.48 15.01 12.04
N ALA A 412 8.66 14.43 12.92
CA ALA A 412 8.60 14.82 14.32
C ALA A 412 9.95 14.61 15.04
N LEU A 413 10.63 13.49 14.80
CA LEU A 413 11.97 13.25 15.36
C LEU A 413 13.01 14.22 14.78
N THR A 414 12.98 14.49 13.47
CA THR A 414 13.90 15.46 12.86
C THR A 414 13.65 16.90 13.33
N ASN A 415 12.41 17.23 13.72
CA ASN A 415 12.04 18.55 14.24
C ASN A 415 12.50 18.76 15.69
N LYS A 416 13.01 17.73 16.38
CA LYS A 416 13.60 17.86 17.72
C LYS A 416 14.99 18.49 17.70
N GLY A 417 15.57 18.72 16.53
CA GLY A 417 16.82 19.47 16.35
C GLY A 417 16.78 20.35 15.11
N GLU A 418 17.68 21.33 14.99
CA GLU A 418 17.64 22.29 13.89
C GLU A 418 18.04 21.68 12.54
N ALA A 419 19.10 20.86 12.51
CA ALA A 419 19.69 20.27 11.31
C ALA A 419 20.07 18.79 11.48
N VAL A 420 19.05 17.98 11.76
CA VAL A 420 19.21 16.55 12.04
C VAL A 420 19.43 15.75 10.75
N ASP A 421 20.53 15.00 10.70
CA ASP A 421 20.81 13.97 9.71
C ASP A 421 19.92 12.76 9.93
N VAL A 422 19.52 12.07 8.86
CA VAL A 422 18.58 10.95 8.91
C VAL A 422 19.22 9.71 8.32
N LEU A 423 19.35 8.68 9.17
CA LEU A 423 19.78 7.34 8.78
C LEU A 423 18.60 6.37 8.93
N VAL A 424 18.18 5.76 7.84
CA VAL A 424 17.06 4.83 7.84
C VAL A 424 17.59 3.40 7.71
N LEU A 425 17.11 2.49 8.56
CA LEU A 425 17.48 1.08 8.52
C LEU A 425 16.35 0.25 7.91
N SER A 426 16.71 -0.70 7.03
CA SER A 426 15.76 -1.68 6.53
C SER A 426 16.36 -3.09 6.51
N ALA A 427 15.62 -4.04 7.09
CA ALA A 427 16.00 -5.45 7.10
C ALA A 427 15.68 -6.18 5.79
N THR A 428 14.68 -5.71 5.06
CA THR A 428 14.35 -6.19 3.71
C THR A 428 15.04 -5.32 2.69
N PRO A 429 16.00 -5.84 1.92
CA PRO A 429 16.55 -5.10 0.79
C PRO A 429 15.42 -4.58 -0.10
N ILE A 430 15.48 -3.30 -0.43
CA ILE A 430 14.53 -2.63 -1.31
C ILE A 430 15.26 -2.43 -2.64
N PRO A 431 14.70 -2.94 -3.76
CA PRO A 431 15.28 -2.76 -5.08
C PRO A 431 15.60 -1.29 -5.33
N ARG A 432 16.77 -1.00 -5.89
CA ARG A 432 17.25 0.39 -6.07
C ARG A 432 16.25 1.26 -6.85
N THR A 433 15.57 0.67 -7.83
CA THR A 433 14.48 1.31 -8.57
C THR A 433 13.33 1.74 -7.66
N LEU A 434 12.92 0.88 -6.71
CA LEU A 434 11.91 1.20 -5.69
C LEU A 434 12.40 2.26 -4.70
N VAL A 435 13.66 2.19 -4.28
CA VAL A 435 14.22 3.19 -3.36
C VAL A 435 14.13 4.59 -3.96
N LEU A 436 14.49 4.73 -5.24
CA LEU A 436 14.45 6.00 -5.97
C LEU A 436 13.01 6.52 -6.19
N THR A 437 12.04 5.62 -6.34
CA THR A 437 10.63 5.98 -6.56
C THR A 437 9.89 6.33 -5.26
N TYR A 438 10.17 5.63 -4.15
CA TYR A 438 9.47 5.82 -2.88
C TYR A 438 10.15 6.76 -1.91
N PHE A 439 11.47 6.64 -1.81
CA PHE A 439 12.29 7.39 -0.85
C PHE A 439 13.03 8.54 -1.52
N GLY A 440 12.95 8.64 -2.85
CA GLY A 440 13.50 9.73 -3.64
C GLY A 440 15.01 9.64 -3.79
N ASP A 441 15.68 10.79 -3.68
CA ASP A 441 17.14 10.95 -3.87
C ASP A 441 17.87 10.65 -2.56
N MET A 442 17.58 9.47 -1.98
CA MET A 442 18.19 8.96 -0.77
C MET A 442 19.43 8.15 -1.17
N ASP A 443 20.58 8.48 -0.58
CA ASP A 443 21.77 7.67 -0.80
C ASP A 443 21.57 6.29 -0.17
N VAL A 444 22.12 5.25 -0.80
CA VAL A 444 21.91 3.87 -0.38
C VAL A 444 23.24 3.22 -0.04
N SER A 445 23.32 2.65 1.15
CA SER A 445 24.40 1.77 1.57
C SER A 445 23.87 0.35 1.73
N GLU A 446 24.54 -0.62 1.12
CA GLU A 446 24.10 -2.01 1.08
C GLU A 446 25.05 -2.92 1.85
N LEU A 447 24.53 -3.62 2.86
CA LEU A 447 25.25 -4.65 3.61
C LEU A 447 24.94 -6.02 3.00
N ARG A 448 25.74 -6.42 2.00
CA ARG A 448 25.56 -7.68 1.24
C ARG A 448 26.13 -8.90 1.95
N GLU A 449 27.16 -8.69 2.76
CA GLU A 449 27.89 -9.78 3.42
C GLU A 449 27.23 -10.14 4.76
N LYS A 450 27.13 -11.44 5.04
CA LYS A 450 26.73 -11.94 6.37
C LYS A 450 27.97 -12.07 7.25
N PRO A 451 27.87 -11.81 8.57
CA PRO A 451 28.97 -12.09 9.50
C PRO A 451 29.42 -13.56 9.42
N ALA A 452 30.71 -13.81 9.66
CA ALA A 452 31.30 -15.14 9.59
C ALA A 452 30.64 -16.13 10.57
N GLY A 453 30.48 -17.39 10.16
CA GLY A 453 29.99 -18.48 11.00
C GLY A 453 28.52 -18.90 10.80
N ARG A 454 27.77 -18.25 9.91
CA ARG A 454 26.36 -18.55 9.66
C ARG A 454 26.16 -19.65 8.60
N GLN A 455 25.41 -20.70 8.94
CA GLN A 455 25.09 -21.78 7.99
C GLN A 455 23.85 -21.45 7.12
N PRO A 456 23.77 -21.98 5.87
CA PRO A 456 22.58 -21.85 5.04
C PRO A 456 21.35 -22.50 5.68
N ILE A 457 20.19 -21.86 5.53
CA ILE A 457 18.91 -22.38 6.02
C ILE A 457 18.29 -23.29 4.95
N GLU A 458 18.09 -24.56 5.27
CA GLU A 458 17.41 -25.49 4.36
C GLU A 458 15.92 -25.16 4.31
N THR A 459 15.42 -24.74 3.14
CA THR A 459 14.01 -24.34 2.98
C THR A 459 13.27 -25.37 2.13
N ARG A 460 12.13 -25.88 2.60
CA ARG A 460 11.29 -26.85 1.88
C ARG A 460 9.82 -26.41 1.86
N ALA A 461 9.16 -26.55 0.71
CA ALA A 461 7.72 -26.34 0.58
C ALA A 461 6.99 -27.69 0.65
N VAL A 462 5.97 -27.78 1.50
CA VAL A 462 5.27 -29.03 1.82
C VAL A 462 3.75 -28.82 1.70
N PRO A 463 3.00 -29.69 1.02
CA PRO A 463 1.54 -29.62 1.01
C PRO A 463 0.94 -29.77 2.41
N ALA A 464 -0.12 -29.02 2.71
CA ALA A 464 -0.83 -29.10 3.98
C ALA A 464 -1.46 -30.47 4.25
N SER A 465 -1.66 -31.30 3.22
CA SER A 465 -2.08 -32.71 3.37
C SER A 465 -1.05 -33.56 4.14
N ARG A 466 0.21 -33.12 4.20
CA ARG A 466 1.30 -33.78 4.95
C ARG A 466 1.59 -33.12 6.30
N LEU A 467 0.63 -32.36 6.82
CA LEU A 467 0.76 -31.65 8.09
C LEU A 467 1.13 -32.59 9.25
N ASP A 468 0.52 -33.77 9.32
CA ASP A 468 0.79 -34.72 10.41
C ASP A 468 2.25 -35.20 10.41
N GLU A 469 2.85 -35.40 9.24
CA GLU A 469 4.28 -35.73 9.12
C GLU A 469 5.19 -34.60 9.63
N VAL A 470 4.79 -33.34 9.39
CA VAL A 470 5.50 -32.16 9.90
C VAL A 470 5.39 -32.08 11.42
N VAL A 471 4.22 -32.33 11.98
CA VAL A 471 4.02 -32.38 13.43
C VAL A 471 4.86 -33.50 14.06
N ASP A 472 4.93 -34.68 13.43
CA ASP A 472 5.80 -35.78 13.87
C ASP A 472 7.29 -35.40 13.86
N ALA A 473 7.73 -34.70 12.81
CA ALA A 473 9.10 -34.20 12.70
C ALA A 473 9.43 -33.16 13.77
N VAL A 474 8.52 -32.22 14.04
CA VAL A 474 8.63 -31.27 15.16
C VAL A 474 8.72 -32.02 16.48
N GLY A 475 7.91 -33.06 16.70
CA GLY A 475 8.00 -33.89 17.91
C GLY A 475 9.39 -34.53 18.12
N ARG A 476 10.04 -35.02 17.04
CA ARG A 476 11.42 -35.53 17.11
C ARG A 476 12.43 -34.42 17.43
N ALA A 477 12.28 -33.25 16.81
CA ALA A 477 13.17 -32.11 17.06
C ALA A 477 13.05 -31.58 18.50
N LEU A 478 11.83 -31.50 19.03
CA LEU A 478 11.58 -31.14 20.43
C LEU A 478 12.22 -32.15 21.39
N LYS A 479 12.17 -33.45 21.09
CA LYS A 479 12.88 -34.47 21.90
C LYS A 479 14.41 -34.30 21.84
N ALA A 480 14.94 -33.83 20.72
CA ALA A 480 16.35 -33.49 20.57
C ALA A 480 16.74 -32.11 21.16
N GLY A 481 15.83 -31.46 21.91
CA GLY A 481 16.10 -30.18 22.57
C GLY A 481 16.10 -28.97 21.65
N LYS A 482 15.62 -29.09 20.41
CA LYS A 482 15.57 -27.97 19.46
C LYS A 482 14.38 -27.06 19.76
N LEU A 483 14.57 -25.76 19.52
CA LEU A 483 13.52 -24.76 19.60
C LEU A 483 12.87 -24.53 18.23
N VAL A 484 11.54 -24.45 18.21
CA VAL A 484 10.73 -24.42 17.00
C VAL A 484 9.77 -23.22 17.01
N TYR A 485 9.78 -22.45 15.93
CA TYR A 485 8.74 -21.48 15.62
C TYR A 485 7.65 -22.10 14.75
N TRP A 486 6.39 -21.84 15.08
CA TRP A 486 5.23 -22.27 14.33
C TRP A 486 4.31 -21.08 14.03
N ILE A 487 4.36 -20.58 12.80
CA ILE A 487 3.71 -19.34 12.38
C ILE A 487 2.39 -19.64 11.69
N CYS A 488 1.31 -19.05 12.20
CA CYS A 488 -0.03 -19.10 11.63
C CYS A 488 -0.38 -17.74 11.01
N PRO A 489 -1.03 -17.69 9.83
CA PRO A 489 -1.51 -16.43 9.27
C PRO A 489 -2.58 -15.80 10.17
N LEU A 490 -2.65 -14.48 10.17
CA LEU A 490 -3.83 -13.75 10.63
C LEU A 490 -4.97 -14.03 9.62
N VAL A 491 -6.16 -14.33 10.13
CA VAL A 491 -7.35 -14.46 9.28
C VAL A 491 -7.95 -13.05 9.17
N GLU A 492 -8.03 -12.52 7.94
CA GLU A 492 -8.87 -11.36 7.63
C GLU A 492 -10.34 -11.81 7.47
N GLU A 493 -11.25 -10.96 7.92
CA GLU A 493 -12.69 -11.21 8.01
C GLU A 493 -13.34 -11.60 6.67
N SER A 494 -14.37 -12.44 6.77
CA SER A 494 -15.62 -12.19 6.04
C SER A 494 -16.60 -11.60 7.06
N GLU A 495 -17.01 -10.33 6.90
CA GLU A 495 -18.00 -9.64 7.74
C GLU A 495 -19.41 -10.24 7.58
N ALA A 496 -19.58 -11.49 7.98
CA ALA A 496 -20.86 -12.08 8.28
C ALA A 496 -20.74 -12.65 9.71
N GLU A 497 -21.46 -12.01 10.63
CA GLU A 497 -21.66 -12.42 12.03
C GLU A 497 -20.62 -11.86 13.03
N GLY A 498 -21.09 -10.88 13.83
CA GLY A 498 -20.32 -10.12 14.82
C GLY A 498 -19.87 -10.94 16.03
N THR A 499 -18.83 -11.73 15.83
CA THR A 499 -18.03 -12.32 16.90
C THR A 499 -16.55 -12.07 16.59
N GLU A 500 -15.88 -11.31 17.44
CA GLU A 500 -14.42 -11.24 17.48
C GLU A 500 -13.85 -12.68 17.58
N HIS A 501 -12.74 -13.01 16.90
CA HIS A 501 -11.60 -13.81 17.41
C HIS A 501 -10.60 -14.31 16.33
N LEU A 502 -9.33 -14.30 16.71
CA LEU A 502 -8.13 -14.84 16.05
C LEU A 502 -8.10 -16.40 16.01
N THR A 503 -9.09 -17.04 15.38
CA THR A 503 -9.35 -18.49 15.51
C THR A 503 -8.19 -19.43 15.16
N ASN A 504 -7.35 -19.12 14.16
CA ASN A 504 -6.37 -20.12 13.66
C ASN A 504 -5.18 -20.40 14.61
N ALA A 505 -4.52 -19.37 15.15
CA ALA A 505 -3.34 -19.57 16.00
C ALA A 505 -3.68 -20.22 17.36
N THR A 506 -4.84 -19.86 17.94
CA THR A 506 -5.32 -20.44 19.19
C THR A 506 -5.76 -21.88 19.01
N GLU A 507 -6.52 -22.19 17.95
CA GLU A 507 -6.88 -23.58 17.63
C GLU A 507 -5.65 -24.45 17.37
N ARG A 508 -4.66 -23.91 16.65
CA ARG A 508 -3.40 -24.62 16.41
C ARG A 508 -2.64 -24.85 17.71
N PHE A 509 -2.57 -23.84 18.57
CA PHE A 509 -1.97 -23.95 19.89
C PHE A 509 -2.63 -25.04 20.72
N GLU A 510 -3.96 -25.06 20.82
CA GLU A 510 -4.68 -26.11 21.57
C GLU A 510 -4.40 -27.52 21.03
N LYS A 511 -4.37 -27.69 19.70
CA LYS A 511 -4.04 -28.99 19.08
C LYS A 511 -2.62 -29.43 19.39
N LEU A 512 -1.65 -28.52 19.29
CA LEU A 512 -0.24 -28.82 19.55
C LEU A 512 0.03 -28.99 21.05
N GLN A 513 -0.66 -28.26 21.92
CA GLN A 513 -0.58 -28.40 23.37
C GLN A 513 -1.14 -29.74 23.82
N LYS A 514 -2.26 -30.20 23.26
CA LYS A 514 -2.78 -31.57 23.51
C LYS A 514 -1.74 -32.66 23.17
N ARG A 515 -0.88 -32.40 22.19
CA ARG A 515 0.12 -33.36 21.70
C ARG A 515 1.46 -33.26 22.42
N PHE A 516 1.92 -32.06 22.76
CA PHE A 516 3.27 -31.79 23.28
C PHE A 516 3.29 -31.25 24.73
N GLY A 517 2.12 -31.07 25.34
CA GLY A 517 1.95 -30.59 26.71
C GLY A 517 2.40 -29.15 26.91
N ASP A 518 2.95 -28.86 28.09
CA ASP A 518 3.35 -27.53 28.53
C ASP A 518 4.58 -26.96 27.81
N ARG A 519 5.15 -27.72 26.86
CA ARG A 519 6.29 -27.28 26.03
C ARG A 519 5.88 -26.31 24.91
N VAL A 520 4.59 -26.04 24.75
CA VAL A 520 4.04 -25.17 23.71
C VAL A 520 3.65 -23.83 24.33
N GLY A 521 4.11 -22.73 23.75
CA GLY A 521 3.65 -21.37 24.06
C GLY A 521 2.86 -20.74 22.93
N LEU A 522 2.05 -19.73 23.24
CA LEU A 522 1.26 -18.96 22.28
C LEU A 522 1.63 -17.47 22.35
N VAL A 523 1.84 -16.84 21.19
CA VAL A 523 2.00 -15.38 21.06
C VAL A 523 1.14 -14.84 19.91
N HIS A 524 0.20 -13.95 20.21
CA HIS A 524 -0.62 -13.28 19.18
C HIS A 524 -0.84 -11.78 19.46
N GLY A 525 -1.36 -11.05 18.46
CA GLY A 525 -1.44 -9.59 18.46
C GLY A 525 -2.18 -8.98 19.64
N GLN A 526 -3.29 -9.60 20.04
CA GLN A 526 -4.16 -9.15 21.12
C GLN A 526 -3.64 -9.42 22.55
N MET A 527 -2.55 -10.18 22.75
CA MET A 527 -2.01 -10.40 24.10
C MET A 527 -1.43 -9.11 24.70
N LYS A 528 -1.54 -8.96 26.02
CA LYS A 528 -0.90 -7.84 26.75
C LYS A 528 0.62 -7.93 26.61
N GLY A 529 1.29 -6.77 26.54
CA GLY A 529 2.75 -6.73 26.35
C GLY A 529 3.54 -7.52 27.40
N THR A 530 3.13 -7.46 28.67
CA THR A 530 3.75 -8.22 29.76
C THR A 530 3.61 -9.74 29.61
N GLU A 531 2.50 -10.21 29.06
CA GLU A 531 2.27 -11.65 28.83
C GLU A 531 3.09 -12.15 27.65
N LYS A 532 3.16 -11.38 26.56
CA LYS A 532 4.02 -11.69 25.40
C LYS A 532 5.47 -11.83 25.84
N ASP A 533 5.98 -10.85 26.58
CA ASP A 533 7.35 -10.86 27.09
C ASP A 533 7.65 -12.09 27.93
N ARG A 534 6.71 -12.47 28.81
CA ARG A 534 6.86 -13.66 29.64
C ARG A 534 7.01 -14.90 28.78
N VAL A 535 6.09 -15.16 27.85
CA VAL A 535 6.15 -16.34 26.97
C VAL A 535 7.42 -16.34 26.13
N MET A 536 7.83 -15.18 25.61
CA MET A 536 9.07 -15.06 24.84
C MET A 536 10.32 -15.32 25.67
N ALA A 537 10.35 -14.86 26.93
CA ALA A 537 11.44 -15.14 27.85
C ALA A 537 11.55 -16.64 28.16
N GLN A 538 10.42 -17.31 28.37
CA GLN A 538 10.36 -18.77 28.57
C GLN A 538 10.88 -19.53 27.34
N PHE A 539 10.55 -19.08 26.13
CA PHE A 539 11.05 -19.68 24.89
C PHE A 539 12.56 -19.48 24.73
N ALA A 540 13.07 -18.28 25.01
CA ALA A 540 14.51 -18.01 24.97
C ALA A 540 15.28 -18.82 26.04
N ALA A 541 14.67 -19.04 27.21
CA ALA A 541 15.22 -19.84 28.31
C ALA A 541 15.11 -21.36 28.12
N HIS A 542 14.54 -21.83 27.00
CA HIS A 542 14.28 -23.25 26.71
C HIS A 542 13.26 -23.93 27.65
N GLU A 543 12.46 -23.16 28.39
CA GLU A 543 11.36 -23.70 29.21
C GLU A 543 10.22 -24.21 28.30
N ILE A 544 9.94 -23.49 27.21
CA ILE A 544 9.06 -23.94 26.14
C ILE A 544 9.87 -24.21 24.87
N GLY A 545 9.58 -25.33 24.21
CA GLY A 545 10.31 -25.79 23.02
C GLY A 545 9.64 -25.40 21.70
N LEU A 546 8.34 -25.11 21.71
CA LEU A 546 7.54 -24.78 20.54
C LEU A 546 6.77 -23.49 20.77
N LEU A 547 6.99 -22.49 19.93
CA LEU A 547 6.24 -21.23 19.98
C LEU A 547 5.27 -21.13 18.82
N VAL A 548 3.98 -21.23 19.11
CA VAL A 548 2.91 -20.95 18.15
C VAL A 548 2.66 -19.44 18.14
N ALA A 549 2.72 -18.83 16.97
CA ALA A 549 2.51 -17.39 16.88
C ALA A 549 1.87 -16.93 15.58
N THR A 550 1.27 -15.74 15.62
CA THR A 550 0.90 -15.01 14.39
C THR A 550 2.10 -14.22 13.85
N THR A 551 1.88 -13.37 12.84
CA THR A 551 2.89 -12.46 12.27
C THR A 551 3.51 -11.48 13.28
N VAL A 552 3.09 -11.47 14.54
CA VAL A 552 3.72 -10.66 15.60
C VAL A 552 5.20 -11.02 15.80
N VAL A 553 5.63 -12.25 15.50
CA VAL A 553 7.05 -12.67 15.55
C VAL A 553 7.90 -12.00 14.46
N GLU A 554 7.26 -11.41 13.44
CA GLU A 554 7.93 -10.57 12.46
C GLU A 554 8.71 -9.43 13.14
N VAL A 555 8.25 -8.94 14.30
CA VAL A 555 8.85 -7.81 15.02
C VAL A 555 9.33 -8.22 16.42
N GLY A 556 10.50 -8.87 16.47
CA GLY A 556 11.50 -8.46 17.46
C GLY A 556 11.77 -9.36 18.66
N VAL A 557 11.95 -10.68 18.49
CA VAL A 557 12.80 -11.42 19.44
C VAL A 557 13.81 -12.25 18.68
N ASP A 558 15.08 -12.11 19.04
CA ASP A 558 16.18 -12.92 18.55
C ASP A 558 16.43 -14.07 19.52
N VAL A 559 16.17 -15.30 19.08
CA VAL A 559 16.49 -16.52 19.82
C VAL A 559 17.48 -17.33 18.98
N PRO A 560 18.81 -17.13 19.17
CA PRO A 560 19.82 -17.78 18.33
C PRO A 560 19.78 -19.30 18.32
N ALA A 561 19.25 -19.90 19.39
CA ALA A 561 19.07 -21.34 19.55
C ALA A 561 17.88 -21.92 18.75
N ALA A 562 17.01 -21.07 18.20
CA ALA A 562 15.91 -21.51 17.34
C ALA A 562 16.42 -21.94 15.96
N THR A 563 16.22 -23.21 15.64
CA THR A 563 16.74 -23.84 14.42
C THR A 563 15.65 -24.27 13.45
N ILE A 564 14.37 -24.30 13.87
CA ILE A 564 13.27 -24.76 13.01
C ILE A 564 12.18 -23.69 12.92
N MET A 565 11.76 -23.41 11.70
CA MET A 565 10.65 -22.51 11.38
C MET A 565 9.60 -23.28 10.58
N VAL A 566 8.35 -23.29 11.03
CA VAL A 566 7.19 -23.84 10.32
C VAL A 566 6.23 -22.69 10.03
N ILE A 567 5.85 -22.49 8.76
CA ILE A 567 4.92 -21.44 8.35
C ILE A 567 3.71 -22.10 7.70
N GLU A 568 2.55 -21.99 8.34
CA GLU A 568 1.27 -22.44 7.77
C GLU A 568 0.75 -21.49 6.71
N ASN A 569 0.06 -22.03 5.69
CA ASN A 569 -0.51 -21.26 4.59
C ASN A 569 0.47 -20.24 3.98
N ALA A 570 1.70 -20.70 3.73
CA ALA A 570 2.79 -19.88 3.22
C ALA A 570 2.41 -19.16 1.90
N GLU A 571 1.46 -19.70 1.13
CA GLU A 571 0.93 -19.08 -0.10
C GLU A 571 0.25 -17.72 0.11
N ARG A 572 -0.19 -17.43 1.35
CA ARG A 572 -0.86 -16.17 1.71
C ARG A 572 0.11 -15.04 2.06
N PHE A 573 1.37 -15.36 2.34
CA PHE A 573 2.37 -14.39 2.74
C PHE A 573 3.07 -13.76 1.52
N GLY A 574 3.47 -12.50 1.66
CA GLY A 574 4.39 -11.88 0.71
C GLY A 574 5.80 -12.48 0.78
N LEU A 575 6.58 -12.39 -0.29
CA LEU A 575 7.96 -12.91 -0.31
C LEU A 575 8.85 -12.26 0.76
N ALA A 576 8.72 -10.94 0.95
CA ALA A 576 9.44 -10.20 1.98
C ALA A 576 9.11 -10.72 3.38
N GLN A 577 7.84 -10.99 3.68
CA GLN A 577 7.40 -11.52 4.98
C GLN A 577 7.96 -12.93 5.23
N LEU A 578 7.88 -13.82 4.22
CA LEU A 578 8.46 -15.15 4.29
C LEU A 578 9.97 -15.10 4.53
N HIS A 579 10.66 -14.15 3.89
CA HIS A 579 12.09 -13.94 4.08
C HIS A 579 12.42 -13.45 5.49
N GLN A 580 11.67 -12.47 6.02
CA GLN A 580 11.85 -11.97 7.38
C GLN A 580 11.60 -13.07 8.42
N LEU A 581 10.52 -13.84 8.28
CA LEU A 581 10.23 -14.99 9.14
C LEU A 581 11.35 -16.03 9.08
N ARG A 582 11.78 -16.44 7.87
CA ARG A 582 12.93 -17.36 7.71
C ARG A 582 14.21 -16.81 8.36
N GLY A 583 14.45 -15.51 8.31
CA GLY A 583 15.61 -14.85 8.93
C GLY A 583 15.63 -14.84 10.47
N ARG A 584 14.54 -15.30 11.12
CA ARG A 584 14.46 -15.46 12.58
C ARG A 584 15.16 -16.73 13.09
N ILE A 585 15.49 -17.67 12.20
CA ILE A 585 16.28 -18.88 12.52
C ILE A 585 17.68 -18.81 11.87
N GLY A 586 18.54 -19.76 12.23
CA GLY A 586 19.89 -19.87 11.66
C GLY A 586 20.81 -18.73 12.06
N ARG A 587 20.68 -18.23 13.29
CA ARG A 587 21.56 -17.19 13.86
C ARG A 587 22.72 -17.77 14.69
N GLY A 588 22.60 -19.04 15.12
CA GLY A 588 23.70 -19.81 15.72
C GLY A 588 24.55 -20.56 14.68
N SER A 589 25.44 -21.42 15.18
CA SER A 589 26.29 -22.31 14.37
C SER A 589 25.59 -23.59 13.90
N GLU A 590 24.40 -23.88 14.43
CA GLU A 590 23.65 -25.08 14.09
C GLU A 590 22.89 -24.96 12.76
N ALA A 591 22.80 -26.08 12.04
CA ALA A 591 21.97 -26.18 10.84
C ALA A 591 20.50 -25.88 11.16
N SER A 592 19.86 -25.09 10.30
CA SER A 592 18.49 -24.61 10.51
C SER A 592 17.59 -24.95 9.31
N THR A 593 16.32 -25.24 9.58
CA THR A 593 15.35 -25.70 8.59
C THR A 593 14.08 -24.84 8.60
N CYS A 594 13.61 -24.42 7.43
CA CYS A 594 12.36 -23.70 7.23
C CYS A 594 11.38 -24.53 6.40
N LEU A 595 10.20 -24.83 6.97
CA LEU A 595 9.13 -25.59 6.34
C LEU A 595 7.96 -24.67 5.99
N LEU A 596 7.65 -24.57 4.70
CA LEU A 596 6.58 -23.75 4.14
C LEU A 596 5.38 -24.64 3.80
N LEU A 597 4.38 -24.68 4.67
CA LEU A 597 3.15 -25.45 4.45
C LEU A 597 2.21 -24.66 3.55
N TYR A 598 1.69 -25.29 2.49
CA TYR A 598 0.78 -24.62 1.55
C TYR A 598 -0.47 -25.44 1.25
N LYS A 599 -1.57 -24.76 0.90
CA LYS A 599 -2.82 -25.41 0.48
C LYS A 599 -2.87 -25.60 -1.03
N GLU A 600 -3.32 -26.77 -1.47
CA GLU A 600 -3.54 -27.09 -2.89
C GLU A 600 -5.00 -26.78 -3.32
N PRO A 601 -5.24 -26.35 -4.57
CA PRO A 601 -4.25 -26.04 -5.61
C PRO A 601 -3.60 -24.65 -5.43
N LEU A 602 -2.33 -24.54 -5.82
CA LEU A 602 -1.62 -23.25 -5.85
C LEU A 602 -1.93 -22.48 -7.13
N GLY A 603 -2.22 -21.19 -7.01
CA GLY A 603 -2.19 -20.28 -8.17
C GLY A 603 -0.76 -20.08 -8.70
N GLU A 604 -0.62 -19.72 -9.98
CA GLU A 604 0.68 -19.51 -10.65
C GLU A 604 1.60 -18.54 -9.88
N MET A 605 1.04 -17.42 -9.41
CA MET A 605 1.78 -16.43 -8.63
C MET A 605 2.29 -16.98 -7.28
N SER A 606 1.45 -17.70 -6.54
CA SER A 606 1.84 -18.31 -5.26
C SER A 606 2.91 -19.40 -5.45
N LYS A 607 2.80 -20.17 -6.55
CA LYS A 607 3.81 -21.17 -6.93
C LYS A 607 5.16 -20.52 -7.25
N ALA A 608 5.15 -19.41 -7.99
CA ALA A 608 6.37 -18.66 -8.29
C ALA A 608 7.02 -18.07 -7.03
N ARG A 609 6.24 -17.49 -6.11
CA ARG A 609 6.76 -16.99 -4.82
C ARG A 609 7.39 -18.11 -3.98
N LEU A 610 6.69 -19.22 -3.78
CA LEU A 610 7.22 -20.34 -3.00
C LEU A 610 8.48 -20.96 -3.63
N LYS A 611 8.60 -20.92 -4.96
CA LYS A 611 9.81 -21.32 -5.69
C LYS A 611 10.99 -20.40 -5.36
N VAL A 612 10.80 -19.07 -5.47
CA VAL A 612 11.86 -18.08 -5.22
C VAL A 612 12.43 -18.21 -3.80
N ILE A 613 11.57 -18.27 -2.78
CA ILE A 613 12.02 -18.37 -1.38
C ILE A 613 12.75 -19.68 -1.08
N ARG A 614 12.51 -20.74 -1.87
CA ARG A 614 13.21 -22.03 -1.74
C ARG A 614 14.60 -22.00 -2.40
N GLU A 615 14.74 -21.29 -3.52
CA GLU A 615 15.95 -21.32 -4.35
C GLU A 615 17.04 -20.36 -3.87
N THR A 616 16.69 -19.29 -3.16
CA THR A 616 17.67 -18.29 -2.72
C THR A 616 17.51 -17.90 -1.26
N THR A 617 18.65 -17.70 -0.59
CA THR A 617 18.72 -17.08 0.73
C THR A 617 19.05 -15.59 0.68
N ASP A 618 19.40 -15.06 -0.49
CA ASP A 618 19.78 -13.67 -0.70
C ASP A 618 18.54 -12.77 -0.71
N GLY A 619 18.45 -11.89 0.29
CA GLY A 619 17.35 -10.93 0.44
C GLY A 619 17.24 -9.94 -0.72
N PHE A 620 18.35 -9.57 -1.38
CA PHE A 620 18.32 -8.66 -2.53
C PHE A 620 17.65 -9.31 -3.73
N ARG A 621 18.07 -10.54 -4.06
CA ARG A 621 17.44 -11.33 -5.12
C ARG A 621 15.96 -11.60 -4.83
N ILE A 622 15.60 -11.89 -3.57
CA ILE A 622 14.20 -12.10 -3.18
C ILE A 622 13.38 -10.83 -3.41
N ALA A 623 13.92 -9.65 -3.08
CA ALA A 623 13.19 -8.40 -3.26
C ALA A 623 13.04 -8.01 -4.74
N GLU A 624 14.04 -8.28 -5.58
CA GLU A 624 13.93 -8.11 -7.03
C GLU A 624 12.88 -9.05 -7.64
N GLU A 625 12.86 -10.32 -7.22
CA GLU A 625 11.84 -11.27 -7.68
C GLU A 625 10.45 -10.94 -7.13
N ASP A 626 10.33 -10.44 -5.89
CA ASP A 626 9.06 -9.92 -5.35
C ASP A 626 8.55 -8.77 -6.22
N LEU A 627 9.42 -7.85 -6.63
CA LEU A 627 9.07 -6.77 -7.53
C LEU A 627 8.60 -7.28 -8.91
N LYS A 628 9.33 -8.22 -9.51
CA LYS A 628 8.96 -8.81 -10.81
C LYS A 628 7.62 -9.55 -10.73
N LEU A 629 7.41 -10.32 -9.67
CA LEU A 629 6.19 -11.13 -9.47
C LEU A 629 4.95 -10.28 -9.16
N ARG A 630 5.15 -9.09 -8.57
CA ARG A 630 4.08 -8.10 -8.42
C ARG A 630 3.86 -7.25 -9.68
N GLY A 631 4.83 -7.27 -10.60
CA GLY A 631 4.85 -6.49 -11.84
C GLY A 631 5.37 -5.07 -11.61
N GLU A 632 5.99 -4.48 -12.63
CA GLU A 632 6.51 -3.10 -12.60
C GLU A 632 5.42 -2.05 -12.26
N GLY A 633 4.14 -2.45 -12.29
CA GLY A 633 3.02 -1.61 -11.85
C GLY A 633 2.66 -1.61 -10.38
N ASP A 634 3.13 -2.60 -9.63
CA ASP A 634 3.03 -2.60 -8.17
C ASP A 634 4.35 -2.12 -7.53
N VAL A 635 5.27 -1.55 -8.33
CA VAL A 635 6.40 -0.73 -7.85
C VAL A 635 5.92 0.41 -6.95
N LEU A 636 4.62 0.71 -6.94
CA LEU A 636 3.98 1.69 -6.07
C LEU A 636 3.09 1.08 -4.97
N GLY A 637 3.07 -0.25 -4.81
CA GLY A 637 2.88 -0.97 -3.53
C GLY A 637 1.74 -0.46 -2.66
N ILE A 638 0.60 -0.31 -3.30
CA ILE A 638 -0.57 0.47 -2.92
C ILE A 638 -1.29 -0.08 -1.69
N ARG A 639 -0.98 -1.32 -1.29
CA ARG A 639 -1.71 -2.03 -0.22
C ARG A 639 -0.87 -2.45 0.97
N GLN A 640 0.45 -2.30 0.94
CA GLN A 640 1.31 -2.69 2.06
C GLN A 640 2.19 -1.57 2.61
N SER A 641 2.41 -0.47 1.89
CA SER A 641 3.25 0.66 2.34
C SER A 641 2.47 1.84 2.93
N GLY A 642 1.18 1.68 3.23
CA GLY A 642 0.36 2.74 3.82
C GLY A 642 0.13 3.97 2.93
N LEU A 643 0.48 3.90 1.64
CA LEU A 643 0.18 4.94 0.65
C LEU A 643 -0.87 4.41 -0.34
N PRO A 644 -1.97 5.14 -0.58
CA PRO A 644 -2.94 4.78 -1.59
C PRO A 644 -2.28 4.89 -2.97
N GLY A 645 -2.69 3.97 -3.81
CA GLY A 645 -2.09 3.81 -5.11
C GLY A 645 -2.59 4.73 -6.16
N TYR A 646 -1.99 4.57 -7.34
CA TYR A 646 -2.53 5.18 -8.53
C TYR A 646 -3.93 4.61 -8.78
N ARG A 647 -4.91 5.51 -8.75
CA ARG A 647 -6.31 5.24 -9.03
C ARG A 647 -6.55 5.17 -10.53
N ILE A 648 -5.75 5.91 -11.32
CA ILE A 648 -5.96 6.12 -12.75
C ILE A 648 -4.80 5.54 -13.55
N ALA A 649 -3.57 5.85 -13.16
CA ALA A 649 -2.38 5.40 -13.89
C ALA A 649 -2.18 3.89 -13.72
N ARG A 650 -2.10 3.19 -14.85
CA ARG A 650 -1.75 1.77 -14.94
C ARG A 650 -0.33 1.63 -15.47
N SER A 651 0.60 1.05 -14.73
CA SER A 651 2.01 1.13 -15.12
C SER A 651 2.38 0.23 -16.29
N ASP A 652 1.62 -0.84 -16.55
CA ASP A 652 1.74 -1.66 -17.76
C ASP A 652 1.49 -0.86 -19.04
N VAL A 653 0.60 0.14 -18.97
CA VAL A 653 0.26 1.03 -20.09
C VAL A 653 1.08 2.32 -20.08
N HIS A 654 1.26 2.93 -18.90
CA HIS A 654 1.75 4.30 -18.76
C HIS A 654 3.21 4.40 -18.32
N ALA A 655 4.01 3.34 -18.45
CA ALA A 655 5.41 3.32 -18.02
C ALA A 655 6.22 4.53 -18.52
N GLN A 656 6.04 4.93 -19.80
CA GLN A 656 6.72 6.08 -20.37
C GLN A 656 6.28 7.42 -19.75
N LEU A 657 5.01 7.55 -19.33
CA LEU A 657 4.51 8.77 -18.70
C LEU A 657 5.09 8.97 -17.30
N ILE A 658 5.44 7.90 -16.59
CA ILE A 658 6.08 7.97 -15.26
C ILE A 658 7.41 8.74 -15.36
N THR A 659 8.25 8.37 -16.32
CA THR A 659 9.53 9.04 -16.56
C THR A 659 9.33 10.50 -16.95
N GLN A 660 8.37 10.77 -17.83
CA GLN A 660 8.08 12.14 -18.27
C GLN A 660 7.55 13.02 -17.13
N ALA A 661 6.69 12.48 -16.27
CA ALA A 661 6.16 13.18 -15.10
C ALA A 661 7.27 13.48 -14.08
N ARG A 662 8.22 12.55 -13.90
CA ARG A 662 9.41 12.76 -13.06
C ARG A 662 10.27 13.89 -13.61
N ASP A 663 10.57 13.89 -14.90
CA ASP A 663 11.41 14.91 -15.52
C ASP A 663 10.77 16.30 -15.44
N GLU A 664 9.45 16.37 -15.67
CA GLU A 664 8.69 17.60 -15.54
C GLU A 664 8.65 18.11 -14.09
N ALA A 665 8.46 17.23 -13.11
CA ALA A 665 8.52 17.60 -11.69
C ALA A 665 9.91 18.14 -11.29
N LEU A 666 10.99 17.53 -11.76
CA LEU A 666 12.36 18.01 -11.52
C LEU A 666 12.59 19.40 -12.13
N ARG A 667 12.10 19.62 -13.35
CA ARG A 667 12.18 20.93 -14.03
C ARG A 667 11.40 21.99 -13.27
N ILE A 668 10.16 21.69 -12.85
CA ILE A 668 9.34 22.57 -12.01
C ILE A 668 10.08 22.96 -10.74
N MET A 669 10.72 22.00 -10.06
CA MET A 669 11.46 22.28 -8.83
C MET A 669 12.73 23.09 -9.05
N LYS A 670 13.38 22.93 -10.21
CA LYS A 670 14.55 23.73 -10.57
C LYS A 670 14.16 25.19 -10.83
N ASP A 671 13.06 25.42 -11.54
CA ASP A 671 12.67 26.75 -12.01
C ASP A 671 11.83 27.52 -10.97
N ASN A 672 10.99 26.81 -10.21
CA ASN A 672 10.05 27.41 -9.25
C ASN A 672 9.88 26.51 -7.99
N PRO A 673 10.91 26.36 -7.15
CA PRO A 673 10.88 25.48 -5.98
C PRO A 673 9.82 25.86 -4.94
N ARG A 674 9.36 27.13 -4.94
CA ARG A 674 8.34 27.63 -4.02
C ARG A 674 6.92 27.63 -4.60
N LEU A 675 6.72 27.10 -5.82
CA LEU A 675 5.44 27.08 -6.52
C LEU A 675 4.68 28.42 -6.40
N LYS A 676 5.34 29.52 -6.80
CA LYS A 676 4.78 30.88 -6.81
C LYS A 676 4.26 31.27 -8.21
N GLY A 677 3.36 32.26 -8.26
CA GLY A 677 2.75 32.73 -9.49
C GLY A 677 1.68 31.76 -10.04
N GLU A 678 1.09 32.13 -11.17
CA GLU A 678 -0.07 31.46 -11.77
C GLU A 678 0.13 29.94 -11.94
N ARG A 679 1.24 29.53 -12.56
CA ARG A 679 1.57 28.11 -12.73
C ARG A 679 1.79 27.39 -11.39
N GLY A 680 2.35 28.07 -10.40
CA GLY A 680 2.53 27.53 -9.06
C GLY A 680 1.20 27.28 -8.34
N GLU A 681 0.24 28.18 -8.50
CA GLU A 681 -1.14 28.02 -7.98
C GLU A 681 -1.88 26.88 -8.69
N ALA A 682 -1.69 26.72 -10.00
CA ALA A 682 -2.20 25.57 -10.76
C ALA A 682 -1.64 24.24 -10.24
N LEU A 683 -0.34 24.16 -10.00
CA LEU A 683 0.31 22.97 -9.43
C LEU A 683 -0.13 22.67 -8.00
N ARG A 684 -0.42 23.71 -7.19
CA ARG A 684 -1.05 23.51 -5.88
C ARG A 684 -2.45 22.92 -6.03
N CYS A 685 -3.24 23.38 -7.00
CA CYS A 685 -4.55 22.78 -7.28
C CYS A 685 -4.42 21.30 -7.64
N LEU A 686 -3.45 20.93 -8.48
CA LEU A 686 -3.13 19.55 -8.82
C LEU A 686 -2.83 18.71 -7.56
N LEU A 687 -1.95 19.19 -6.67
CA LEU A 687 -1.60 18.48 -5.43
C LEU A 687 -2.82 18.24 -4.54
N TYR A 688 -3.70 19.23 -4.36
CA TYR A 688 -4.94 19.02 -3.60
C TYR A 688 -5.89 18.03 -4.29
N LEU A 689 -6.07 18.13 -5.62
CA LEU A 689 -6.99 17.27 -6.38
C LEU A 689 -6.66 15.78 -6.21
N TYR A 690 -5.37 15.44 -6.14
CA TYR A 690 -4.87 14.07 -5.97
C TYR A 690 -4.44 13.73 -4.53
N GLU A 691 -4.86 14.52 -3.54
CA GLU A 691 -4.60 14.28 -2.10
C GLU A 691 -3.10 14.15 -1.77
N ARG A 692 -2.29 14.97 -2.45
CA ARG A 692 -0.86 15.15 -2.21
C ARG A 692 -0.57 16.49 -1.53
N ASP A 693 -1.58 17.06 -0.88
CA ASP A 693 -1.51 18.37 -0.22
C ASP A 693 -0.69 18.36 1.07
N GLU A 694 -0.35 17.19 1.61
CA GLU A 694 0.65 17.06 2.68
C GLU A 694 2.01 17.67 2.30
N ALA A 695 2.33 17.74 0.99
CA ALA A 695 3.53 18.39 0.49
C ALA A 695 3.43 19.93 0.45
N VAL A 696 2.22 20.50 0.53
CA VAL A 696 1.99 21.95 0.38
C VAL A 696 2.52 22.80 1.55
N PRO A 697 2.38 22.40 2.83
CA PRO A 697 3.02 23.09 3.95
C PRO A 697 4.55 23.18 3.84
N LEU A 698 5.18 22.19 3.18
CA LEU A 698 6.64 22.13 3.00
C LEU A 698 7.17 23.28 2.12
N ILE A 699 6.28 23.90 1.32
CA ILE A 699 6.58 25.05 0.48
C ILE A 699 6.77 26.34 1.31
N GLY A 700 6.13 26.44 2.48
CA GLY A 700 6.09 27.64 3.31
C GLY A 700 6.94 27.59 4.59
N ALA A 701 7.47 26.43 4.97
CA ALA A 701 8.24 26.25 6.20
C ALA A 701 9.70 26.75 6.13
N GLY A 702 10.04 27.65 5.19
CA GLY A 702 11.40 28.14 4.98
C GLY A 702 11.48 29.52 4.35
#